data_AF-A0AAN6V9K3-F1
#
_entry.id   AF-A0AAN6V9K3-F1
#
_cell.length_a   1.000
_cell.length_b   1.000
_cell.length_c   1.000
_cell.angle_alpha   90.00
_cell.angle_beta   90.00
_cell.angle_gamma   90.00
#
_symmetry.space_group_name_H-M   'P 1'
#
loop_
_entity.id
_entity.type
_entity.pdbx_description
1 polymer ?
#
loop_
_entity_poly.entity_id
_entity_poly.type
_entity_poly.pdbx_seq_one_letter_code
_entity_poly.pdbx_strand_id
1 'polypeptide(L)'
;MSEQPPIAFIGLGAMGFGMATHLVKRGYPVTGFDVWAPTLERFQAAGGHAATTPAAAVADKPFCVCMVATAQQAQAVLLEGPDAAVPALPQGAALLLCSTVPCDYVQSLERQLVEAGRGDILLVDAPVSGGAARAAEGTLSIMAGLSEAAEAKAKPILLELADPAKLFIVPGGVGGGSNLKMVHQVLAACQILAASEAMGFAQALGLDLAVAQKAVEQSDAWNFMFEHRTPRMLTQFKPIASAVNIIVKDTKIITAEARRSGFPVPMTTRAEEGYQQAVDKGYGLDDDSSLLRLYTEVPRDGAQESSAQTDEAKLALVIDLLKAINLCAAAESLSFSSAVGLDLDQVLNLCVDAAGASKGLKVHGPGLISAINAGAESKSWGPKEGEPTVEEFANKLGAALLEAGRVKVSLPLGAKALEIFGQASKFGSNLGVTSIVNVWPRNVLSTCPTFPFLILNPIRDACSNPAALRPHFMTHGLPTADPAETDKCHWCQLRSFATHKTLPVSIFNDLNDEVVNPKFRFIEESELTPDVPVAEDSFRAGCNCTDDKECMYSTCQCLDEMDPDSDEDDDQDFTSTATNRRKRFAYHSKGHRAGLLRRRILMSREPIYECHEGCSCSLACPNRVVQRGRTVPLQIFRTEDRGWGVRSGHDIQRGQFVDRYLGEVITSEEADRRRAESTISRRKDVYLFALDKFSDPDSPDPLLAAAAFEVDGEWKSGPTRFINHSCEPNMRIFARVGDHADKHIHDLALFAIRDIPAGEELTFDYVDGQGSMDTDADDPSKVKDMTKCKCGTKSCRGFLW
;
A
#
# COMPACT_ATOMS: atom_id res chain seq x y z
N MET A 1 -20.36 33.08 31.68
CA MET A 1 -20.55 31.96 30.75
C MET A 1 -19.62 32.24 29.59
N SER A 2 -18.63 31.39 29.31
CA SER A 2 -17.79 31.56 28.12
C SER A 2 -18.68 31.40 26.88
N GLU A 3 -18.59 32.34 25.95
CA GLU A 3 -19.34 32.29 24.69
C GLU A 3 -18.87 31.08 23.85
N GLN A 4 -19.82 30.35 23.24
CA GLN A 4 -19.48 29.22 22.37
C GLN A 4 -18.68 29.69 21.15
N PRO A 5 -17.65 28.95 20.70
CA PRO A 5 -16.85 29.38 19.55
C PRO A 5 -17.68 29.37 18.26
N PRO A 6 -17.43 30.30 17.32
CA PRO A 6 -18.14 30.32 16.07
C PRO A 6 -17.66 29.19 15.14
N ILE A 7 -18.59 28.62 14.35
CA ILE A 7 -18.34 27.44 13.50
C ILE A 7 -18.79 27.72 12.07
N ALA A 8 -17.96 27.33 11.10
CA ALA A 8 -18.36 27.23 9.71
C ALA A 8 -18.89 25.82 9.39
N PHE A 9 -19.94 25.73 8.57
CA PHE A 9 -20.53 24.46 8.15
C PHE A 9 -20.73 24.43 6.64
N ILE A 10 -19.95 23.61 5.93
CA ILE A 10 -20.01 23.46 4.47
C ILE A 10 -20.75 22.16 4.14
N GLY A 11 -21.85 22.27 3.41
CA GLY A 11 -22.74 21.17 3.04
C GLY A 11 -23.93 21.05 4.00
N LEU A 12 -25.12 21.44 3.53
CA LEU A 12 -26.39 21.44 4.26
C LEU A 12 -27.39 20.46 3.64
N GLY A 13 -26.90 19.35 3.10
CA GLY A 13 -27.70 18.18 2.73
C GLY A 13 -28.34 17.50 3.95
N ALA A 14 -28.96 16.33 3.76
CA ALA A 14 -29.73 15.66 4.82
C ALA A 14 -28.96 15.47 6.15
N MET A 15 -27.70 15.00 6.08
CA MET A 15 -26.83 14.84 7.25
C MET A 15 -26.35 16.19 7.78
N GLY A 16 -25.77 17.03 6.91
CA GLY A 16 -25.17 18.30 7.28
C GLY A 16 -26.16 19.29 7.90
N PHE A 17 -27.39 19.35 7.38
CA PHE A 17 -28.46 20.18 7.95
C PHE A 17 -28.80 19.76 9.39
N GLY A 18 -28.90 18.45 9.65
CA GLY A 18 -29.14 17.93 11.00
C GLY A 18 -28.04 18.35 11.96
N MET A 19 -26.77 18.15 11.58
CA MET A 19 -25.60 18.52 12.38
C MET A 19 -25.52 20.04 12.62
N ALA A 20 -25.66 20.85 11.57
CA ALA A 20 -25.55 22.30 11.67
C ALA A 20 -26.65 22.89 12.57
N THR A 21 -27.90 22.43 12.41
CA THR A 21 -29.01 22.90 13.24
C THR A 21 -28.93 22.38 14.68
N HIS A 22 -28.31 21.21 14.90
CA HIS A 22 -27.97 20.75 16.25
C HIS A 22 -27.04 21.75 16.93
N LEU A 23 -25.92 22.12 16.29
CA LEU A 23 -24.97 23.10 16.81
C LEU A 23 -25.62 24.46 17.12
N VAL A 24 -26.51 24.95 16.24
CA VAL A 24 -27.30 26.17 16.49
C VAL A 24 -28.14 26.05 17.77
N LYS A 25 -28.86 24.93 17.96
CA LYS A 25 -29.67 24.69 19.17
C LYS A 25 -28.83 24.62 20.45
N ARG A 26 -27.58 24.21 20.34
CA ARG A 26 -26.60 24.16 21.44
C ARG A 26 -25.94 25.51 21.73
N GLY A 27 -26.30 26.55 20.98
CA GLY A 27 -25.89 27.93 21.20
C GLY A 27 -24.61 28.33 20.47
N TYR A 28 -24.12 27.52 19.54
CA TYR A 28 -22.95 27.89 18.72
C TYR A 28 -23.36 28.89 17.63
N PRO A 29 -22.59 29.96 17.38
CA PRO A 29 -22.77 30.81 16.21
C PRO A 29 -22.33 30.07 14.95
N VAL A 30 -23.28 29.52 14.19
CA VAL A 30 -22.97 28.74 12.97
C VAL A 30 -23.19 29.58 11.70
N THR A 31 -22.20 29.57 10.80
CA THR A 31 -22.29 30.11 9.44
C THR A 31 -22.23 28.96 8.43
N GLY A 32 -23.30 28.76 7.69
CA GLY A 32 -23.48 27.66 6.76
C GLY A 32 -23.30 28.06 5.30
N PHE A 33 -22.78 27.14 4.48
CA PHE A 33 -22.74 27.23 3.03
C PHE A 33 -23.23 25.93 2.39
N ASP A 34 -24.02 26.06 1.32
CA ASP A 34 -24.43 24.98 0.43
C ASP A 34 -24.63 25.57 -0.97
N VAL A 35 -24.39 24.76 -2.00
CA VAL A 35 -24.59 25.15 -3.41
C VAL A 35 -26.08 25.34 -3.76
N TRP A 36 -26.98 24.77 -2.96
CA TRP A 36 -28.42 24.84 -3.17
C TRP A 36 -29.05 25.96 -2.32
N ALA A 37 -29.44 27.05 -2.97
CA ALA A 37 -29.99 28.24 -2.29
C ALA A 37 -31.18 27.93 -1.35
N PRO A 38 -32.16 27.08 -1.69
CA PRO A 38 -33.26 26.74 -0.77
C PRO A 38 -32.80 26.09 0.55
N THR A 39 -31.67 25.39 0.59
CA THR A 39 -31.15 24.85 1.87
C THR A 39 -30.56 25.93 2.76
N LEU A 40 -30.01 27.01 2.19
CA LEU A 40 -29.51 28.16 2.94
C LEU A 40 -30.66 28.95 3.58
N GLU A 41 -31.73 29.21 2.84
CA GLU A 41 -32.93 29.87 3.36
C GLU A 41 -33.54 29.08 4.52
N ARG A 42 -33.64 27.75 4.35
CA ARG A 42 -34.10 26.84 5.40
C ARG A 42 -33.19 26.86 6.63
N PHE A 43 -31.87 26.97 6.44
CA PHE A 43 -30.91 27.02 7.54
C PHE A 43 -30.98 28.35 8.31
N GLN A 44 -31.16 29.47 7.60
CA GLN A 44 -31.43 30.77 8.22
C GLN A 44 -32.71 30.75 9.05
N ALA A 45 -33.78 30.16 8.52
CA ALA A 45 -35.03 29.98 9.27
C ALA A 45 -34.86 29.11 10.53
N ALA A 46 -33.85 28.24 10.56
CA ALA A 46 -33.50 27.43 11.73
C ALA A 46 -32.55 28.13 12.73
N GLY A 47 -32.22 29.41 12.50
CA GLY A 47 -31.39 30.24 13.38
C GLY A 47 -29.89 30.28 13.04
N GLY A 48 -29.47 29.68 11.91
CA GLY A 48 -28.10 29.78 11.40
C GLY A 48 -27.87 31.04 10.56
N HIS A 49 -26.60 31.36 10.30
CA HIS A 49 -26.23 32.37 9.32
C HIS A 49 -25.91 31.69 7.98
N ALA A 50 -26.24 32.30 6.84
CA ALA A 50 -25.88 31.78 5.53
C ALA A 50 -24.79 32.63 4.88
N ALA A 51 -23.81 31.97 4.30
CA ALA A 51 -22.79 32.58 3.45
C ALA A 51 -23.08 32.30 1.97
N THR A 52 -22.58 33.16 1.09
CA THR A 52 -22.74 33.04 -0.37
C THR A 52 -21.61 32.28 -1.05
N THR A 53 -20.48 32.07 -0.37
CA THR A 53 -19.32 31.31 -0.85
C THR A 53 -18.69 30.48 0.28
N PRO A 54 -17.92 29.42 -0.03
CA PRO A 54 -17.18 28.65 0.97
C PRO A 54 -16.21 29.54 1.78
N ALA A 55 -15.44 30.40 1.11
CA ALA A 55 -14.52 31.34 1.75
C ALA A 55 -15.23 32.27 2.74
N ALA A 56 -16.37 32.85 2.34
CA ALA A 56 -17.15 33.72 3.23
C ALA A 56 -17.72 32.97 4.44
N ALA A 57 -18.00 31.67 4.31
CA ALA A 57 -18.51 30.85 5.42
C ALA A 57 -17.44 30.64 6.51
N VAL A 58 -16.19 30.49 6.10
CA VAL A 58 -15.07 30.11 7.00
C VAL A 58 -14.28 31.30 7.54
N ALA A 59 -14.48 32.50 6.97
CA ALA A 59 -13.82 33.73 7.42
C ALA A 59 -14.02 33.94 8.94
N ASP A 60 -12.92 34.12 9.65
CA ASP A 60 -12.87 34.30 11.11
C ASP A 60 -13.45 33.15 11.95
N LYS A 61 -13.60 31.94 11.38
CA LYS A 61 -14.12 30.76 12.09
C LYS A 61 -12.98 29.79 12.47
N PRO A 62 -12.74 29.53 13.77
CA PRO A 62 -11.70 28.61 14.21
C PRO A 62 -12.02 27.12 13.90
N PHE A 63 -13.27 26.81 13.54
CA PHE A 63 -13.73 25.47 13.19
C PHE A 63 -14.49 25.50 11.87
N CYS A 64 -14.20 24.54 10.99
CA CYS A 64 -14.94 24.30 9.76
C CYS A 64 -15.33 22.82 9.69
N VAL A 65 -16.63 22.54 9.65
CA VAL A 65 -17.17 21.20 9.39
C VAL A 65 -17.53 21.09 7.92
N CYS A 66 -16.94 20.14 7.21
CA CYS A 66 -17.24 19.85 5.81
C CYS A 66 -18.01 18.52 5.71
N MET A 67 -19.27 18.59 5.26
CA MET A 67 -20.19 17.47 5.12
C MET A 67 -20.85 17.49 3.74
N VAL A 68 -20.07 17.10 2.73
CA VAL A 68 -20.51 16.93 1.33
C VAL A 68 -20.56 15.45 0.94
N ALA A 69 -21.12 15.11 -0.23
CA ALA A 69 -21.38 13.72 -0.57
C ALA A 69 -20.14 12.96 -1.08
N THR A 70 -19.22 13.64 -1.78
CA THR A 70 -18.10 13.01 -2.49
C THR A 70 -16.77 13.73 -2.27
N ALA A 71 -15.66 13.02 -2.51
CA ALA A 71 -14.31 13.59 -2.46
C ALA A 71 -14.13 14.73 -3.47
N GLN A 72 -14.72 14.62 -4.66
CA GLN A 72 -14.67 15.66 -5.70
C GLN A 72 -15.37 16.95 -5.24
N GLN A 73 -16.52 16.82 -4.57
CA GLN A 73 -17.20 17.98 -3.98
C GLN A 73 -16.36 18.58 -2.85
N ALA A 74 -15.73 17.76 -2.01
CA ALA A 74 -14.87 18.24 -0.93
C ALA A 74 -13.65 18.99 -1.52
N GLN A 75 -12.99 18.43 -2.53
CA GLN A 75 -11.86 19.07 -3.21
C GLN A 75 -12.26 20.43 -3.81
N ALA A 76 -13.41 20.48 -4.49
CA ALA A 76 -13.91 21.71 -5.09
C ALA A 76 -14.21 22.80 -4.03
N VAL A 77 -14.90 22.48 -2.93
CA VAL A 77 -15.26 23.50 -1.93
C VAL A 77 -14.07 23.89 -1.04
N LEU A 78 -13.09 23.00 -0.86
CA LEU A 78 -11.95 23.23 0.02
C LEU A 78 -10.77 23.89 -0.70
N LEU A 79 -10.40 23.47 -1.91
CA LEU A 79 -9.15 23.86 -2.57
C LEU A 79 -9.31 24.43 -3.99
N GLU A 80 -10.12 23.80 -4.85
CA GLU A 80 -10.06 24.05 -6.31
C GLU A 80 -11.13 25.00 -6.85
N GLY A 81 -12.26 25.12 -6.16
CA GLY A 81 -13.41 25.89 -6.61
C GLY A 81 -13.24 27.39 -6.44
N PRO A 82 -14.14 28.19 -7.05
CA PRO A 82 -14.16 29.63 -6.83
C PRO A 82 -14.41 29.92 -5.35
N ASP A 83 -13.65 30.86 -4.79
CA ASP A 83 -13.75 31.25 -3.38
C ASP A 83 -13.68 30.04 -2.43
N ALA A 84 -12.73 29.14 -2.70
CA ALA A 84 -12.47 27.95 -1.90
C ALA A 84 -12.24 28.27 -0.41
N ALA A 85 -12.61 27.34 0.46
CA ALA A 85 -12.59 27.56 1.91
C ALA A 85 -11.16 27.67 2.48
N VAL A 86 -10.23 26.81 2.05
CA VAL A 86 -8.91 26.70 2.69
C VAL A 86 -8.13 28.02 2.71
N PRO A 87 -8.03 28.80 1.61
CA PRO A 87 -7.35 30.09 1.64
C PRO A 87 -7.90 31.09 2.66
N ALA A 88 -9.19 31.02 2.99
CA ALA A 88 -9.87 31.96 3.89
C ALA A 88 -9.96 31.49 5.35
N LEU A 89 -9.56 30.25 5.65
CA LEU A 89 -9.55 29.74 7.03
C LEU A 89 -8.53 30.52 7.89
N PRO A 90 -8.85 30.89 9.14
CA PRO A 90 -7.90 31.55 10.03
C PRO A 90 -6.74 30.63 10.39
N GLN A 91 -5.64 31.22 10.88
CA GLN A 91 -4.45 30.46 11.27
C GLN A 91 -4.77 29.44 12.39
N GLY A 92 -4.30 28.21 12.21
CA GLY A 92 -4.49 27.12 13.17
C GLY A 92 -5.91 26.58 13.22
N ALA A 93 -6.81 26.91 12.27
CA ALA A 93 -8.19 26.43 12.26
C ALA A 93 -8.28 24.90 12.22
N ALA A 94 -9.33 24.33 12.82
CA ALA A 94 -9.63 22.90 12.71
C ALA A 94 -10.60 22.67 11.54
N LEU A 95 -10.20 21.82 10.59
CA LEU A 95 -11.01 21.40 9.46
C LEU A 95 -11.48 19.96 9.67
N LEU A 96 -12.75 19.78 10.02
CA LEU A 96 -13.39 18.48 10.23
C LEU A 96 -14.01 18.02 8.92
N LEU A 97 -13.36 17.07 8.25
CA LEU A 97 -13.91 16.41 7.08
C LEU A 97 -14.79 15.24 7.53
N CYS A 98 -16.11 15.42 7.48
CA CYS A 98 -17.08 14.44 7.96
C CYS A 98 -17.72 13.59 6.86
N SER A 99 -17.30 13.80 5.62
CA SER A 99 -17.74 13.04 4.44
C SER A 99 -17.15 11.62 4.43
N THR A 100 -17.91 10.65 3.92
CA THR A 100 -17.35 9.34 3.54
C THR A 100 -16.63 9.46 2.20
N VAL A 101 -15.30 9.42 2.25
CA VAL A 101 -14.39 9.61 1.13
C VAL A 101 -13.28 8.53 1.15
N PRO A 102 -12.58 8.31 0.03
CA PRO A 102 -11.38 7.48 0.02
C PRO A 102 -10.30 7.96 0.99
N CYS A 103 -9.58 7.01 1.61
CA CYS A 103 -8.47 7.31 2.53
C CYS A 103 -7.33 8.06 1.84
N ASP A 104 -6.98 7.65 0.62
CA ASP A 104 -5.94 8.30 -0.19
C ASP A 104 -6.26 9.78 -0.49
N TYR A 105 -7.53 10.12 -0.70
CA TYR A 105 -7.98 11.49 -0.88
C TYR A 105 -7.70 12.33 0.37
N VAL A 106 -8.05 11.86 1.57
CA VAL A 106 -7.84 12.66 2.79
C VAL A 106 -6.35 12.81 3.10
N GLN A 107 -5.55 11.77 2.87
CA GLN A 107 -4.09 11.87 2.97
C GLN A 107 -3.50 12.82 1.93
N SER A 108 -4.07 12.87 0.72
CA SER A 108 -3.68 13.84 -0.30
C SER A 108 -4.11 15.25 0.04
N LEU A 109 -5.26 15.42 0.69
CA LEU A 109 -5.72 16.72 1.18
C LEU A 109 -4.73 17.26 2.23
N GLU A 110 -4.28 16.44 3.18
CA GLU A 110 -3.26 16.83 4.16
C GLU A 110 -1.97 17.35 3.50
N ARG A 111 -1.45 16.63 2.48
CA ARG A 111 -0.26 17.08 1.72
C ARG A 111 -0.50 18.39 0.97
N GLN A 112 -1.64 18.51 0.30
CA GLN A 112 -2.00 19.74 -0.44
C GLN A 112 -2.15 20.94 0.49
N LEU A 113 -2.64 20.77 1.72
CA LEU A 113 -2.68 21.84 2.72
C LEU A 113 -1.26 22.35 3.02
N VAL A 114 -0.29 21.45 3.19
CA VAL A 114 1.12 21.82 3.41
C VAL A 114 1.71 22.53 2.20
N GLU A 115 1.51 21.99 1.00
CA GLU A 115 1.98 22.56 -0.27
C GLU A 115 1.40 23.97 -0.53
N ALA A 116 0.16 24.21 -0.12
CA ALA A 116 -0.49 25.51 -0.18
C ALA A 116 -0.03 26.50 0.92
N GLY A 117 0.98 26.15 1.73
CA GLY A 117 1.45 26.96 2.85
C GLY A 117 0.49 27.00 4.04
N ARG A 118 -0.47 26.07 4.09
CA ARG A 118 -1.52 25.93 5.12
C ARG A 118 -1.34 24.70 6.00
N GLY A 119 -0.09 24.27 6.23
CA GLY A 119 0.24 23.21 7.17
C GLY A 119 -0.13 23.53 8.63
N ASP A 120 -0.57 24.77 8.92
CA ASP A 120 -1.13 25.18 10.21
C ASP A 120 -2.55 24.65 10.45
N ILE A 121 -3.30 24.28 9.40
CA ILE A 121 -4.67 23.78 9.53
C ILE A 121 -4.65 22.38 10.16
N LEU A 122 -5.43 22.22 11.23
CA LEU A 122 -5.59 20.95 11.92
C LEU A 122 -6.67 20.13 11.23
N LEU A 123 -6.27 19.28 10.29
CA LEU A 123 -7.17 18.39 9.57
C LEU A 123 -7.65 17.25 10.48
N VAL A 124 -8.95 16.99 10.43
CA VAL A 124 -9.63 15.93 11.18
C VAL A 124 -10.42 15.07 10.19
N ASP A 125 -9.96 13.84 9.96
CA ASP A 125 -10.65 12.82 9.16
C ASP A 125 -11.74 12.19 10.04
N ALA A 126 -12.97 12.69 9.98
CA ALA A 126 -14.04 12.30 10.91
C ALA A 126 -15.35 11.91 10.21
N PRO A 127 -15.34 10.93 9.27
CA PRO A 127 -16.57 10.41 8.69
C PRO A 127 -17.55 9.93 9.76
N VAL A 128 -18.83 9.99 9.43
CA VAL A 128 -19.92 9.75 10.39
C VAL A 128 -20.86 8.62 9.98
N SER A 129 -21.63 8.13 10.94
CA SER A 129 -22.69 7.14 10.76
C SER A 129 -23.84 7.42 11.73
N GLY A 130 -25.09 7.12 11.33
CA GLY A 130 -26.28 7.29 12.18
C GLY A 130 -27.50 7.92 11.50
N GLY A 131 -27.35 8.45 10.28
CA GLY A 131 -28.45 9.05 9.52
C GLY A 131 -28.88 10.43 10.04
N ALA A 132 -29.80 11.06 9.32
CA ALA A 132 -30.20 12.45 9.56
C ALA A 132 -30.87 12.66 10.93
N ALA A 133 -31.52 11.63 11.48
CA ALA A 133 -32.15 11.68 12.80
C ALA A 133 -31.09 11.85 13.91
N ARG A 134 -30.10 10.94 13.97
CA ARG A 134 -29.01 11.02 14.95
C ARG A 134 -28.13 12.25 14.73
N ALA A 135 -27.99 12.72 13.49
CA ALA A 135 -27.33 13.99 13.19
C ALA A 135 -28.02 15.19 13.84
N ALA A 136 -29.35 15.25 13.81
CA ALA A 136 -30.13 16.32 14.46
C ALA A 136 -30.11 16.25 15.99
N GLU A 137 -29.87 15.06 16.54
CA GLU A 137 -29.78 14.78 17.97
C GLU A 137 -28.38 14.96 18.55
N GLY A 138 -27.34 15.06 17.71
CA GLY A 138 -25.94 15.10 18.16
C GLY A 138 -25.44 13.75 18.69
N THR A 139 -26.04 12.65 18.22
CA THR A 139 -25.77 11.29 18.73
C THR A 139 -25.11 10.41 17.68
N LEU A 140 -24.36 11.00 16.73
CA LEU A 140 -23.72 10.24 15.66
C LEU A 140 -22.64 9.29 16.19
N SER A 141 -22.36 8.25 15.40
CA SER A 141 -21.10 7.53 15.51
C SER A 141 -20.09 8.25 14.63
N ILE A 142 -18.97 8.70 15.21
CA ILE A 142 -17.91 9.42 14.49
C ILE A 142 -16.63 8.60 14.56
N MET A 143 -16.00 8.38 13.40
CA MET A 143 -14.74 7.64 13.27
C MET A 143 -13.65 8.66 12.94
N ALA A 144 -12.86 9.07 13.93
CA ALA A 144 -11.94 10.20 13.82
C ALA A 144 -10.47 9.74 13.76
N GLY A 145 -9.84 9.90 12.59
CA GLY A 145 -8.39 9.84 12.39
C GLY A 145 -7.79 11.25 12.42
N LEU A 146 -6.91 11.53 13.38
CA LEU A 146 -6.41 12.89 13.62
C LEU A 146 -5.08 12.87 14.40
N SER A 147 -4.35 13.99 14.38
CA SER A 147 -3.17 14.19 15.22
C SER A 147 -3.55 14.61 16.64
N GLU A 148 -2.65 14.48 17.61
CA GLU A 148 -2.92 14.90 19.00
C GLU A 148 -3.30 16.39 19.09
N ALA A 149 -2.65 17.25 18.30
CA ALA A 149 -2.97 18.68 18.23
C ALA A 149 -4.39 18.92 17.70
N ALA A 150 -4.77 18.18 16.65
CA ALA A 150 -6.12 18.24 16.09
C ALA A 150 -7.15 17.69 17.08
N GLU A 151 -6.83 16.63 17.83
CA GLU A 151 -7.70 16.11 18.89
C GLU A 151 -7.95 17.19 19.95
N ALA A 152 -6.89 17.78 20.50
CA ALA A 152 -6.98 18.75 21.57
C ALA A 152 -7.88 19.94 21.19
N LYS A 153 -7.84 20.36 19.92
CA LYS A 153 -8.68 21.45 19.41
C LYS A 153 -10.10 21.01 19.07
N ALA A 154 -10.27 19.90 18.34
CA ALA A 154 -11.55 19.52 17.72
C ALA A 154 -12.45 18.66 18.63
N LYS A 155 -11.90 18.04 19.68
CA LYS A 155 -12.65 17.13 20.58
C LYS A 155 -13.94 17.72 21.17
N PRO A 156 -14.02 19.01 21.57
CA PRO A 156 -15.28 19.59 22.03
C PRO A 156 -16.37 19.57 20.96
N ILE A 157 -16.02 19.86 19.70
CA ILE A 157 -16.97 19.85 18.57
C ILE A 157 -17.36 18.42 18.20
N LEU A 158 -16.40 17.49 18.22
CA LEU A 158 -16.66 16.07 17.98
C LEU A 158 -17.63 15.49 19.02
N LEU A 159 -17.47 15.82 20.30
CA LEU A 159 -18.35 15.38 21.38
C LEU A 159 -19.74 16.02 21.34
N GLU A 160 -19.87 17.22 20.76
CA GLU A 160 -21.18 17.84 20.54
C GLU A 160 -21.98 17.14 19.43
N LEU A 161 -21.28 16.55 18.46
CA LEU A 161 -21.90 15.90 17.30
C LEU A 161 -22.07 14.39 17.47
N ALA A 162 -21.36 13.78 18.42
CA ALA A 162 -21.33 12.34 18.64
C ALA A 162 -22.01 11.93 19.95
N ASP A 163 -22.56 10.72 19.95
CA ASP A 163 -22.75 9.99 21.21
C ASP A 163 -21.35 9.74 21.79
N PRO A 164 -21.05 10.14 23.04
CA PRO A 164 -19.72 9.99 23.63
C PRO A 164 -19.19 8.56 23.62
N ALA A 165 -20.08 7.56 23.72
CA ALA A 165 -19.71 6.14 23.64
C ALA A 165 -19.42 5.66 22.21
N LYS A 166 -19.71 6.51 21.21
CA LYS A 166 -19.59 6.22 19.78
C LYS A 166 -18.69 7.23 19.05
N LEU A 167 -17.86 7.97 19.79
CA LEU A 167 -16.72 8.68 19.25
C LEU A 167 -15.51 7.75 19.25
N PHE A 168 -15.18 7.22 18.08
CA PHE A 168 -14.06 6.31 17.88
C PHE A 168 -12.83 7.11 17.42
N ILE A 169 -11.84 7.27 18.29
CA ILE A 169 -10.53 7.77 17.87
C ILE A 169 -9.78 6.61 17.23
N VAL A 170 -9.49 6.73 15.94
CA VAL A 170 -8.89 5.66 15.14
C VAL A 170 -7.37 5.85 15.11
N PRO A 171 -6.59 4.84 15.55
CA PRO A 171 -5.13 4.90 15.44
C PRO A 171 -4.69 5.06 13.98
N GLY A 172 -3.54 5.70 13.77
CA GLY A 172 -2.97 5.88 12.42
C GLY A 172 -3.09 7.29 11.84
N GLY A 173 -3.75 8.22 12.55
CA GLY A 173 -3.89 9.61 12.09
C GLY A 173 -4.87 9.75 10.92
N VAL A 174 -4.65 10.76 10.08
CA VAL A 174 -5.49 11.06 8.91
C VAL A 174 -5.53 9.86 7.95
N GLY A 175 -6.74 9.46 7.56
CA GLY A 175 -7.00 8.26 6.75
C GLY A 175 -7.52 7.08 7.57
N GLY A 176 -7.23 7.03 8.88
CA GLY A 176 -7.75 5.99 9.77
C GLY A 176 -9.27 6.01 9.91
N GLY A 177 -9.85 7.21 10.08
CA GLY A 177 -11.30 7.39 10.16
C GLY A 177 -12.01 6.95 8.87
N SER A 178 -11.47 7.37 7.72
CA SER A 178 -11.94 6.97 6.40
C SER A 178 -11.85 5.47 6.15
N ASN A 179 -10.74 4.81 6.53
CA ASN A 179 -10.61 3.36 6.43
C ASN A 179 -11.63 2.62 7.33
N LEU A 180 -11.79 3.05 8.59
CA LEU A 180 -12.76 2.45 9.50
C LEU A 180 -14.19 2.61 8.97
N LYS A 181 -14.52 3.79 8.43
CA LYS A 181 -15.81 4.03 7.78
C LYS A 181 -16.00 3.16 6.53
N MET A 182 -14.97 2.98 5.72
CA MET A 182 -15.04 2.16 4.51
C MET A 182 -15.37 0.71 4.85
N VAL A 183 -14.65 0.09 5.81
CA VAL A 183 -14.94 -1.31 6.20
C VAL A 183 -16.29 -1.44 6.89
N HIS A 184 -16.74 -0.42 7.62
CA HIS A 184 -18.09 -0.33 8.17
C HIS A 184 -19.15 -0.39 7.06
N GLN A 185 -18.89 0.25 5.91
CA GLN A 185 -19.80 0.22 4.76
C GLN A 185 -19.82 -1.13 4.01
N VAL A 186 -18.86 -2.06 4.21
CA VAL A 186 -18.92 -3.42 3.63
C VAL A 186 -20.19 -4.15 4.07
N LEU A 187 -20.48 -4.11 5.36
CA LEU A 187 -21.68 -4.74 5.93
C LEU A 187 -22.95 -4.06 5.42
N ALA A 188 -22.97 -2.73 5.38
CA ALA A 188 -24.08 -1.97 4.82
C ALA A 188 -24.36 -2.35 3.36
N ALA A 189 -23.31 -2.39 2.55
CA ALA A 189 -23.37 -2.74 1.13
C ALA A 189 -23.91 -4.16 0.90
N CYS A 190 -23.50 -5.15 1.70
CA CYS A 190 -24.05 -6.49 1.53
C CYS A 190 -25.51 -6.56 2.02
N GLN A 191 -25.80 -6.01 3.20
CA GLN A 191 -27.09 -6.20 3.86
C GLN A 191 -28.26 -5.43 3.20
N ILE A 192 -28.00 -4.25 2.61
CA ILE A 192 -29.05 -3.51 1.87
C ILE A 192 -29.54 -4.32 0.67
N LEU A 193 -28.61 -4.87 -0.13
CA LEU A 193 -28.98 -5.73 -1.26
C LEU A 193 -29.60 -7.05 -0.76
N ALA A 194 -29.06 -7.64 0.31
CA ALA A 194 -29.59 -8.86 0.91
C ALA A 194 -31.05 -8.70 1.36
N ALA A 195 -31.42 -7.54 1.91
CA ALA A 195 -32.81 -7.27 2.26
C ALA A 195 -33.73 -7.27 1.04
N SER A 196 -33.27 -6.73 -0.08
CA SER A 196 -34.02 -6.73 -1.34
C SER A 196 -34.13 -8.13 -1.94
N GLU A 197 -33.05 -8.92 -1.91
CA GLU A 197 -33.07 -10.34 -2.33
C GLU A 197 -34.04 -11.16 -1.49
N ALA A 198 -33.97 -11.02 -0.16
CA ALA A 198 -34.80 -11.77 0.77
C ALA A 198 -36.29 -11.45 0.61
N MET A 199 -36.64 -10.16 0.49
CA MET A 199 -38.03 -9.74 0.30
C MET A 199 -38.55 -10.07 -1.10
N GLY A 200 -37.70 -9.97 -2.13
CA GLY A 200 -38.02 -10.43 -3.48
C GLY A 200 -38.27 -11.94 -3.52
N PHE A 201 -37.46 -12.73 -2.82
CA PHE A 201 -37.64 -14.16 -2.68
C PHE A 201 -38.91 -14.50 -1.91
N ALA A 202 -39.18 -13.81 -0.79
CA ALA A 202 -40.40 -14.00 -0.02
C ALA A 202 -41.65 -13.75 -0.86
N GLN A 203 -41.69 -12.66 -1.64
CA GLN A 203 -42.78 -12.40 -2.58
C GLN A 203 -42.88 -13.51 -3.63
N ALA A 204 -41.75 -13.99 -4.14
CA ALA A 204 -41.74 -15.03 -5.15
C ALA A 204 -42.28 -16.37 -4.65
N LEU A 205 -42.08 -16.68 -3.35
CA LEU A 205 -42.65 -17.83 -2.65
C LEU A 205 -44.14 -17.66 -2.29
N GLY A 206 -44.71 -16.49 -2.55
CA GLY A 206 -46.11 -16.15 -2.23
C GLY A 206 -46.35 -15.75 -0.77
N LEU A 207 -45.31 -15.35 -0.05
CA LEU A 207 -45.45 -14.84 1.32
C LEU A 207 -45.94 -13.40 1.33
N ASP A 208 -46.72 -13.05 2.36
CA ASP A 208 -47.00 -11.65 2.68
C ASP A 208 -45.71 -10.96 3.17
N LEU A 209 -45.39 -9.82 2.59
CA LEU A 209 -44.15 -9.11 2.88
C LEU A 209 -44.10 -8.52 4.29
N ALA A 210 -45.24 -8.11 4.87
CA ALA A 210 -45.27 -7.60 6.24
C ALA A 210 -45.08 -8.74 7.26
N VAL A 211 -45.62 -9.93 6.96
CA VAL A 211 -45.38 -11.14 7.75
C VAL A 211 -43.91 -11.57 7.64
N ALA A 212 -43.35 -11.63 6.43
CA ALA A 212 -41.96 -12.00 6.21
C ALA A 212 -40.98 -11.03 6.88
N GLN A 213 -41.24 -9.73 6.81
CA GLN A 213 -40.47 -8.70 7.53
C GLN A 213 -40.41 -9.03 9.03
N LYS A 214 -41.56 -9.18 9.68
CA LYS A 214 -41.64 -9.41 11.14
C LYS A 214 -40.95 -10.71 11.54
N ALA A 215 -41.14 -11.76 10.75
CA ALA A 215 -40.51 -13.06 11.01
C ALA A 215 -38.98 -12.97 10.96
N VAL A 216 -38.42 -12.29 9.95
CA VAL A 216 -36.97 -12.08 9.84
C VAL A 216 -36.45 -11.22 11.01
N GLU A 217 -37.13 -10.12 11.34
CA GLU A 217 -36.74 -9.23 12.44
C GLU A 217 -36.68 -9.94 13.80
N GLN A 218 -37.51 -10.96 14.01
CA GLN A 218 -37.56 -11.76 15.23
C GLN A 218 -36.61 -12.97 15.22
N SER A 219 -35.95 -13.24 14.08
CA SER A 219 -35.12 -14.43 13.87
C SER A 219 -33.62 -14.16 14.04
N ASP A 220 -32.82 -15.22 13.89
CA ASP A 220 -31.35 -15.12 13.83
C ASP A 220 -30.81 -14.51 12.53
N ALA A 221 -31.68 -14.25 11.53
CA ALA A 221 -31.33 -13.53 10.31
C ALA A 221 -31.35 -12.00 10.47
N TRP A 222 -31.79 -11.48 11.63
CA TRP A 222 -31.90 -10.04 11.87
C TRP A 222 -30.59 -9.31 11.56
N ASN A 223 -30.73 -8.19 10.85
CA ASN A 223 -29.69 -7.20 10.64
C ASN A 223 -30.30 -5.80 10.53
N PHE A 224 -29.51 -4.78 10.89
CA PHE A 224 -29.95 -3.40 10.98
C PHE A 224 -30.46 -2.84 9.65
N MET A 225 -29.80 -3.19 8.53
CA MET A 225 -30.20 -2.68 7.23
C MET A 225 -31.56 -3.22 6.80
N PHE A 226 -31.84 -4.50 7.06
CA PHE A 226 -33.14 -5.11 6.80
C PHE A 226 -34.25 -4.38 7.56
N GLU A 227 -34.16 -4.30 8.89
CA GLU A 227 -35.15 -3.61 9.74
C GLU A 227 -35.37 -2.16 9.30
N HIS A 228 -34.30 -1.47 8.90
CA HIS A 228 -34.41 -0.07 8.50
C HIS A 228 -34.99 0.13 7.09
N ARG A 229 -34.86 -0.83 6.14
CA ARG A 229 -35.28 -0.66 4.74
C ARG A 229 -36.64 -1.23 4.45
N THR A 230 -36.97 -2.38 5.04
CA THR A 230 -38.23 -3.07 4.74
C THR A 230 -39.49 -2.26 5.03
N PRO A 231 -39.57 -1.37 6.06
CA PRO A 231 -40.74 -0.50 6.21
C PRO A 231 -40.97 0.39 4.98
N ARG A 232 -39.88 0.91 4.37
CA ARG A 232 -39.98 1.74 3.16
C ARG A 232 -40.32 0.91 1.92
N MET A 233 -39.93 -0.36 1.87
CA MET A 233 -40.39 -1.27 0.80
C MET A 233 -41.93 -1.41 0.79
N LEU A 234 -42.57 -1.31 1.96
CA LEU A 234 -44.03 -1.40 2.10
C LEU A 234 -44.75 -0.06 1.84
N THR A 235 -44.04 1.07 1.83
CA THR A 235 -44.60 2.43 1.63
C THR A 235 -44.19 3.03 0.29
N GLN A 236 -44.03 2.20 -0.74
CA GLN A 236 -43.61 2.63 -2.09
C GLN A 236 -42.29 3.43 -2.07
N PHE A 237 -41.35 2.99 -1.23
CA PHE A 237 -39.98 3.51 -1.14
C PHE A 237 -39.91 4.96 -0.66
N LYS A 238 -40.88 5.40 0.17
CA LYS A 238 -40.96 6.76 0.74
C LYS A 238 -40.98 6.77 2.27
N PRO A 239 -40.45 7.83 2.92
CA PRO A 239 -39.68 8.92 2.32
C PRO A 239 -38.29 8.46 1.85
N ILE A 240 -37.62 9.24 1.00
CA ILE A 240 -36.23 8.94 0.61
C ILE A 240 -35.34 9.26 1.81
N ALA A 241 -34.82 8.23 2.46
CA ALA A 241 -33.90 8.34 3.58
C ALA A 241 -32.44 8.27 3.12
N SER A 242 -32.15 7.43 2.11
CA SER A 242 -30.83 7.27 1.52
C SER A 242 -30.97 6.89 0.05
N ALA A 243 -30.42 7.69 -0.87
CA ALA A 243 -30.52 7.40 -2.29
C ALA A 243 -29.61 6.23 -2.71
N VAL A 244 -30.00 5.46 -3.74
CA VAL A 244 -29.17 4.37 -4.30
C VAL A 244 -27.76 4.86 -4.67
N ASN A 245 -27.64 6.07 -5.23
CA ASN A 245 -26.34 6.66 -5.58
C ASN A 245 -25.38 6.81 -4.37
N ILE A 246 -25.89 6.88 -3.14
CA ILE A 246 -25.04 6.96 -1.94
C ILE A 246 -24.34 5.63 -1.71
N ILE A 247 -25.07 4.51 -1.73
CA ILE A 247 -24.45 3.20 -1.51
C ILE A 247 -23.56 2.79 -2.70
N VAL A 248 -23.91 3.19 -3.94
CA VAL A 248 -23.03 3.01 -5.11
C VAL A 248 -21.69 3.69 -4.92
N LYS A 249 -21.71 4.94 -4.43
CA LYS A 249 -20.48 5.69 -4.13
C LYS A 249 -19.66 4.97 -3.06
N ASP A 250 -20.28 4.55 -1.96
CA ASP A 250 -19.57 3.87 -0.87
C ASP A 250 -18.99 2.51 -1.32
N THR A 251 -19.72 1.72 -2.12
CA THR A 251 -19.19 0.47 -2.68
C THR A 251 -18.00 0.70 -3.61
N LYS A 252 -18.02 1.76 -4.41
CA LYS A 252 -16.87 2.13 -5.26
C LYS A 252 -15.62 2.48 -4.45
N ILE A 253 -15.79 3.11 -3.28
CA ILE A 253 -14.66 3.36 -2.36
C ILE A 253 -14.08 2.02 -1.86
N ILE A 254 -14.95 1.10 -1.43
CA ILE A 254 -14.53 -0.22 -0.95
C ILE A 254 -13.80 -1.00 -2.04
N THR A 255 -14.38 -1.13 -3.24
CA THR A 255 -13.81 -1.95 -4.30
C THR A 255 -12.57 -1.32 -4.93
N ALA A 256 -12.44 0.01 -4.93
CA ALA A 256 -11.19 0.69 -5.30
C ALA A 256 -10.06 0.36 -4.30
N GLU A 257 -10.32 0.45 -3.00
CA GLU A 257 -9.32 0.12 -1.98
C GLU A 257 -8.95 -1.36 -1.99
N ALA A 258 -9.92 -2.25 -2.19
CA ALA A 258 -9.69 -3.68 -2.33
C ALA A 258 -8.74 -3.99 -3.51
N ARG A 259 -8.94 -3.33 -4.66
CA ARG A 259 -8.01 -3.43 -5.80
C ARG A 259 -6.63 -2.88 -5.48
N ARG A 260 -6.57 -1.73 -4.79
CA ARG A 260 -5.29 -1.08 -4.41
C ARG A 260 -4.47 -1.93 -3.45
N SER A 261 -5.12 -2.58 -2.50
CA SER A 261 -4.52 -3.47 -1.49
C SER A 261 -4.32 -4.92 -1.97
N GLY A 262 -4.79 -5.26 -3.17
CA GLY A 262 -4.72 -6.63 -3.69
C GLY A 262 -5.59 -7.63 -2.91
N PHE A 263 -6.60 -7.16 -2.18
CA PHE A 263 -7.46 -7.99 -1.34
C PHE A 263 -8.83 -8.22 -2.00
N PRO A 264 -9.34 -9.47 -2.07
CA PRO A 264 -10.62 -9.75 -2.71
C PRO A 264 -11.81 -9.43 -1.79
N VAL A 265 -12.81 -8.72 -2.33
CA VAL A 265 -14.10 -8.43 -1.66
C VAL A 265 -15.28 -8.96 -2.48
N PRO A 266 -15.41 -10.28 -2.68
CA PRO A 266 -16.39 -10.89 -3.58
C PRO A 266 -17.85 -10.57 -3.25
N MET A 267 -18.24 -10.51 -1.98
CA MET A 267 -19.61 -10.16 -1.57
C MET A 267 -19.91 -8.70 -1.92
N THR A 268 -19.01 -7.78 -1.56
CA THR A 268 -19.18 -6.36 -1.87
C THR A 268 -19.14 -6.08 -3.37
N THR A 269 -18.27 -6.78 -4.12
CA THR A 269 -18.23 -6.69 -5.58
C THR A 269 -19.58 -7.10 -6.18
N ARG A 270 -20.17 -8.19 -5.67
CA ARG A 270 -21.49 -8.64 -6.14
C ARG A 270 -22.59 -7.65 -5.78
N ALA A 271 -22.49 -7.02 -4.62
CA ALA A 271 -23.42 -5.98 -4.21
C ALA A 271 -23.31 -4.73 -5.11
N GLU A 272 -22.10 -4.28 -5.42
CA GLU A 272 -21.83 -3.16 -6.34
C GLU A 272 -22.48 -3.40 -7.72
N GLU A 273 -22.35 -4.61 -8.28
CA GLU A 273 -22.99 -4.97 -9.54
C GLU A 273 -24.53 -4.82 -9.47
N GLY A 274 -25.15 -5.24 -8.35
CA GLY A 274 -26.59 -5.08 -8.15
C GLY A 274 -27.02 -3.61 -8.04
N TYR A 275 -26.22 -2.79 -7.36
CA TYR A 275 -26.47 -1.36 -7.27
C TYR A 275 -26.32 -0.66 -8.62
N GLN A 276 -25.31 -1.03 -9.40
CA GLN A 276 -25.10 -0.47 -10.75
C GLN A 276 -26.26 -0.84 -11.68
N GLN A 277 -26.78 -2.08 -11.62
CA GLN A 277 -27.97 -2.47 -12.37
C GLN A 277 -29.20 -1.60 -12.04
N ALA A 278 -29.38 -1.20 -10.77
CA ALA A 278 -30.47 -0.31 -10.39
C ALA A 278 -30.27 1.11 -10.93
N VAL A 279 -29.04 1.62 -10.90
CA VAL A 279 -28.70 2.92 -11.52
C VAL A 279 -29.00 2.90 -13.02
N ASP A 280 -28.62 1.83 -13.71
CA ASP A 280 -28.86 1.67 -15.16
C ASP A 280 -30.35 1.63 -15.50
N LYS A 281 -31.21 1.22 -14.56
CA LYS A 281 -32.68 1.29 -14.64
C LYS A 281 -33.27 2.65 -14.25
N GLY A 282 -32.43 3.64 -13.90
CA GLY A 282 -32.85 4.98 -13.53
C GLY A 282 -33.20 5.15 -12.04
N TYR A 283 -32.87 4.17 -11.18
CA TYR A 283 -33.26 4.19 -9.76
C TYR A 283 -32.27 4.94 -8.86
N GLY A 284 -31.25 5.59 -9.44
CA GLY A 284 -30.14 6.19 -8.69
C GLY A 284 -30.55 7.24 -7.64
N LEU A 285 -31.63 8.00 -7.89
CA LEU A 285 -32.17 9.02 -6.99
C LEU A 285 -33.27 8.50 -6.05
N ASP A 286 -33.73 7.27 -6.25
CA ASP A 286 -34.73 6.65 -5.40
C ASP A 286 -34.09 6.14 -4.09
N ASP A 287 -34.92 5.87 -3.08
CA ASP A 287 -34.46 5.28 -1.83
C ASP A 287 -33.79 3.91 -2.06
N ASP A 288 -32.78 3.58 -1.28
CA ASP A 288 -32.06 2.31 -1.37
C ASP A 288 -32.96 1.09 -1.09
N SER A 289 -34.12 1.26 -0.44
CA SER A 289 -35.15 0.21 -0.34
C SER A 289 -35.80 -0.15 -1.68
N SER A 290 -35.69 0.71 -2.69
CA SER A 290 -36.30 0.51 -4.01
C SER A 290 -35.61 -0.54 -4.87
N LEU A 291 -34.46 -1.06 -4.42
CA LEU A 291 -33.74 -2.19 -5.01
C LEU A 291 -34.57 -3.47 -5.03
N LEU A 292 -35.62 -3.57 -4.20
CA LEU A 292 -36.61 -4.65 -4.26
C LEU A 292 -37.14 -4.87 -5.69
N ARG A 293 -37.28 -3.79 -6.47
CA ARG A 293 -37.72 -3.82 -7.87
C ARG A 293 -36.85 -4.68 -8.78
N LEU A 294 -35.57 -4.88 -8.45
CA LEU A 294 -34.68 -5.78 -9.20
C LEU A 294 -35.17 -7.24 -9.16
N TYR A 295 -36.00 -7.60 -8.18
CA TYR A 295 -36.49 -8.95 -7.96
C TYR A 295 -37.99 -9.08 -8.24
N THR A 296 -38.76 -8.01 -8.06
CA THR A 296 -40.23 -8.05 -8.16
C THR A 296 -40.77 -7.59 -9.51
N GLU A 297 -40.03 -6.77 -10.26
CA GLU A 297 -40.45 -6.24 -11.58
C GLU A 297 -39.87 -7.05 -12.76
N VAL A 298 -39.25 -8.20 -12.50
CA VAL A 298 -38.71 -9.10 -13.54
C VAL A 298 -39.76 -10.17 -13.87
N PRO A 299 -40.10 -10.39 -15.16
CA PRO A 299 -41.00 -11.47 -15.56
C PRO A 299 -40.49 -12.84 -15.10
N ARG A 300 -41.40 -13.66 -14.55
CA ARG A 300 -41.11 -14.99 -14.00
C ARG A 300 -41.65 -16.11 -14.89
N ASP A 301 -41.32 -16.04 -16.18
CA ASP A 301 -41.80 -16.99 -17.18
C ASP A 301 -41.33 -18.42 -16.85
N GLY A 302 -42.27 -19.36 -16.81
CA GLY A 302 -42.01 -20.75 -16.46
C GLY A 302 -41.71 -20.99 -14.97
N ALA A 303 -42.11 -20.08 -14.07
CA ALA A 303 -42.08 -20.33 -12.63
C ALA A 303 -42.99 -21.50 -12.25
N GLN A 304 -42.50 -22.34 -11.35
CA GLN A 304 -43.25 -23.45 -10.75
C GLN A 304 -43.67 -23.06 -9.33
N GLU A 305 -44.68 -23.74 -8.79
CA GLU A 305 -45.01 -23.63 -7.37
C GLU A 305 -43.83 -24.08 -6.50
N SER A 306 -43.63 -23.38 -5.37
CA SER A 306 -42.64 -23.72 -4.35
C SER A 306 -42.82 -25.17 -3.87
N SER A 307 -41.71 -25.90 -3.66
CA SER A 307 -41.80 -27.22 -3.02
C SER A 307 -42.11 -27.12 -1.52
N ALA A 308 -41.75 -26.02 -0.87
CA ALA A 308 -42.15 -25.69 0.49
C ALA A 308 -43.65 -25.33 0.53
N GLN A 309 -44.43 -26.17 1.23
CA GLN A 309 -45.90 -26.12 1.23
C GLN A 309 -46.49 -25.16 2.27
N THR A 310 -45.78 -24.91 3.37
CA THR A 310 -46.26 -24.02 4.44
C THR A 310 -45.50 -22.70 4.45
N ASP A 311 -46.13 -21.66 5.01
CA ASP A 311 -45.50 -20.36 5.13
C ASP A 311 -44.28 -20.41 6.06
N GLU A 312 -44.31 -21.24 7.11
CA GLU A 312 -43.15 -21.46 7.99
C GLU A 312 -41.96 -22.05 7.24
N ALA A 313 -42.20 -23.03 6.37
CA ALA A 313 -41.15 -23.65 5.57
C ALA A 313 -40.57 -22.66 4.54
N LYS A 314 -41.42 -21.84 3.91
CA LYS A 314 -40.98 -20.78 3.00
C LYS A 314 -40.19 -19.69 3.72
N LEU A 315 -40.64 -19.28 4.91
CA LEU A 315 -39.94 -18.31 5.75
C LEU A 315 -38.58 -18.84 6.19
N ALA A 316 -38.45 -20.13 6.50
CA ALA A 316 -37.17 -20.75 6.84
C ALA A 316 -36.15 -20.60 5.69
N LEU A 317 -36.55 -20.75 4.42
CA LEU A 317 -35.66 -20.54 3.26
C LEU A 317 -35.15 -19.09 3.17
N VAL A 318 -36.03 -18.11 3.42
CA VAL A 318 -35.68 -16.68 3.42
C VAL A 318 -34.72 -16.35 4.57
N ILE A 319 -34.97 -16.92 5.76
CA ILE A 319 -34.13 -16.76 6.94
C ILE A 319 -32.75 -17.39 6.72
N ASP A 320 -32.69 -18.60 6.17
CA ASP A 320 -31.43 -19.30 5.90
C ASP A 320 -30.59 -18.58 4.83
N LEU A 321 -31.22 -18.02 3.79
CA LEU A 321 -30.57 -17.14 2.81
C LEU A 321 -29.87 -15.96 3.50
N LEU A 322 -30.59 -15.22 4.34
CA LEU A 322 -30.06 -14.04 5.02
C LEU A 322 -28.96 -14.39 6.02
N LYS A 323 -29.12 -15.46 6.80
CA LYS A 323 -28.08 -15.92 7.75
C LYS A 323 -26.77 -16.19 7.04
N ALA A 324 -26.83 -16.87 5.89
CA ALA A 324 -25.65 -17.23 5.11
C ALA A 324 -24.96 -16.00 4.50
N ILE A 325 -25.73 -15.05 3.93
CA ILE A 325 -25.20 -13.79 3.41
C ILE A 325 -24.57 -12.95 4.53
N ASN A 326 -25.24 -12.81 5.67
CA ASN A 326 -24.75 -12.03 6.81
C ASN A 326 -23.41 -12.57 7.34
N LEU A 327 -23.27 -13.89 7.42
CA LEU A 327 -22.03 -14.52 7.83
C LEU A 327 -20.89 -14.25 6.84
N CYS A 328 -21.12 -14.43 5.54
CA CYS A 328 -20.10 -14.15 4.52
C CYS A 328 -19.70 -12.68 4.50
N ALA A 329 -20.67 -11.76 4.64
CA ALA A 329 -20.40 -10.33 4.72
C ALA A 329 -19.59 -9.95 5.99
N ALA A 330 -19.89 -10.59 7.13
CA ALA A 330 -19.11 -10.41 8.36
C ALA A 330 -17.67 -10.93 8.22
N ALA A 331 -17.50 -12.11 7.61
CA ALA A 331 -16.19 -12.68 7.34
C ALA A 331 -15.37 -11.79 6.38
N GLU A 332 -15.98 -11.31 5.29
CA GLU A 332 -15.34 -10.38 4.35
C GLU A 332 -14.95 -9.06 5.02
N SER A 333 -15.88 -8.45 5.78
CA SER A 333 -15.64 -7.17 6.46
C SER A 333 -14.50 -7.25 7.47
N LEU A 334 -14.46 -8.30 8.30
CA LEU A 334 -13.40 -8.48 9.29
C LEU A 334 -12.06 -8.87 8.63
N SER A 335 -12.08 -9.71 7.60
CA SER A 335 -10.86 -10.09 6.88
C SER A 335 -10.28 -8.89 6.12
N PHE A 336 -11.13 -8.07 5.49
CA PHE A 336 -10.70 -6.84 4.82
C PHE A 336 -10.22 -5.78 5.82
N SER A 337 -10.87 -5.66 6.98
CA SER A 337 -10.39 -4.83 8.09
C SER A 337 -8.97 -5.20 8.51
N SER A 338 -8.68 -6.51 8.61
CA SER A 338 -7.32 -6.99 8.89
C SER A 338 -6.35 -6.64 7.77
N ALA A 339 -6.79 -6.78 6.51
CA ALA A 339 -6.02 -6.44 5.32
C ALA A 339 -5.54 -4.98 5.32
N VAL A 340 -6.42 -4.05 5.69
CA VAL A 340 -6.13 -2.60 5.73
C VAL A 340 -5.59 -2.12 7.08
N GLY A 341 -5.26 -3.04 7.99
CA GLY A 341 -4.56 -2.74 9.25
C GLY A 341 -5.43 -2.07 10.32
N LEU A 342 -6.72 -2.37 10.39
CA LEU A 342 -7.60 -1.86 11.43
C LEU A 342 -7.63 -2.79 12.66
N ASP A 343 -7.88 -2.19 13.82
CA ASP A 343 -8.20 -2.92 15.05
C ASP A 343 -9.56 -3.63 14.89
N LEU A 344 -9.52 -4.96 14.86
CA LEU A 344 -10.72 -5.77 14.63
C LEU A 344 -11.75 -5.68 15.77
N ASP A 345 -11.31 -5.46 17.00
CA ASP A 345 -12.21 -5.29 18.14
C ASP A 345 -12.88 -3.91 18.06
N GLN A 346 -12.13 -2.87 17.67
CA GLN A 346 -12.72 -1.54 17.41
C GLN A 346 -13.73 -1.59 16.24
N VAL A 347 -13.41 -2.31 15.16
CA VAL A 347 -14.33 -2.55 14.03
C VAL A 347 -15.58 -3.27 14.52
N LEU A 348 -15.43 -4.35 15.31
CA LEU A 348 -16.56 -5.10 15.83
C LEU A 348 -17.45 -4.22 16.72
N ASN A 349 -16.86 -3.50 17.67
CA ASN A 349 -17.56 -2.61 18.59
C ASN A 349 -18.35 -1.52 17.86
N LEU A 350 -17.79 -0.96 16.78
CA LEU A 350 -18.53 -0.04 15.90
C LEU A 350 -19.69 -0.75 15.20
N CYS A 351 -19.42 -1.90 14.57
CA CYS A 351 -20.37 -2.54 13.66
C CYS A 351 -21.56 -3.18 14.38
N VAL A 352 -21.40 -3.67 15.62
CA VAL A 352 -22.47 -4.38 16.34
C VAL A 352 -23.64 -3.49 16.77
N ASP A 353 -23.44 -2.17 16.85
CA ASP A 353 -24.48 -1.20 17.25
C ASP A 353 -24.63 -0.03 16.25
N ALA A 354 -24.29 -0.28 14.99
CA ALA A 354 -24.40 0.68 13.90
C ALA A 354 -24.97 0.06 12.61
N ALA A 355 -24.83 0.82 11.52
CA ALA A 355 -25.25 0.48 10.17
C ALA A 355 -24.42 -0.68 9.56
N GLY A 356 -24.59 -1.88 10.12
CA GLY A 356 -23.84 -3.11 9.82
C GLY A 356 -24.12 -4.22 10.84
N ALA A 357 -24.81 -3.90 11.95
CA ALA A 357 -25.17 -4.84 12.99
C ALA A 357 -26.02 -5.98 12.45
N SER A 358 -25.68 -7.21 12.86
CA SER A 358 -26.50 -8.38 12.63
C SER A 358 -26.36 -9.34 13.80
N LYS A 359 -27.36 -10.20 14.00
CA LYS A 359 -27.28 -11.24 15.03
C LYS A 359 -26.12 -12.21 14.73
N GLY A 360 -25.90 -12.53 13.46
CA GLY A 360 -24.75 -13.29 12.99
C GLY A 360 -23.41 -12.65 13.34
N LEU A 361 -23.23 -11.34 13.14
CA LEU A 361 -21.99 -10.64 13.54
C LEU A 361 -21.78 -10.66 15.05
N LYS A 362 -22.84 -10.43 15.85
CA LYS A 362 -22.76 -10.47 17.31
C LYS A 362 -22.35 -11.85 17.84
N VAL A 363 -22.89 -12.92 17.24
CA VAL A 363 -22.64 -14.30 17.65
C VAL A 363 -21.28 -14.81 17.14
N HIS A 364 -20.98 -14.62 15.86
CA HIS A 364 -19.81 -15.22 15.22
C HIS A 364 -18.59 -14.29 15.16
N GLY A 365 -18.78 -12.97 15.26
CA GLY A 365 -17.72 -11.96 15.14
C GLY A 365 -16.49 -12.23 15.99
N PRO A 366 -16.61 -12.44 17.32
CA PRO A 366 -15.46 -12.77 18.17
C PRO A 366 -14.71 -14.03 17.72
N GLY A 367 -15.45 -15.04 17.24
CA GLY A 367 -14.87 -16.26 16.70
C GLY A 367 -14.17 -16.06 15.36
N LEU A 368 -14.73 -15.22 14.47
CA LEU A 368 -14.11 -14.82 13.20
C LEU A 368 -12.80 -14.05 13.45
N ILE A 369 -12.79 -13.10 14.40
CA ILE A 369 -11.58 -12.37 14.81
C ILE A 369 -10.53 -13.33 15.35
N SER A 370 -10.94 -14.24 16.25
CA SER A 370 -10.03 -15.26 16.79
C SER A 370 -9.44 -16.13 15.67
N ALA A 371 -10.23 -16.51 14.67
CA ALA A 371 -9.78 -17.31 13.53
C ALA A 371 -8.82 -16.52 12.62
N ILE A 372 -9.09 -15.24 12.36
CA ILE A 372 -8.22 -14.35 11.60
C ILE A 372 -6.87 -14.18 12.32
N ASN A 373 -6.89 -13.92 13.62
CA ASN A 373 -5.68 -13.71 14.42
C ASN A 373 -4.85 -14.99 14.62
N ALA A 374 -5.48 -16.17 14.67
CA ALA A 374 -4.80 -17.44 14.89
C ALA A 374 -4.00 -17.96 13.67
N GLY A 375 -4.30 -17.48 12.46
CA GLY A 375 -3.57 -17.88 11.26
C GLY A 375 -3.60 -19.40 10.98
N ALA A 376 -2.47 -19.97 10.52
CA ALA A 376 -2.36 -21.37 10.09
C ALA A 376 -2.26 -22.37 11.24
N GLU A 377 -2.06 -21.90 12.47
CA GLU A 377 -1.70 -22.71 13.63
C GLU A 377 -2.90 -23.17 14.47
N SER A 378 -4.14 -22.84 14.05
CA SER A 378 -5.33 -23.32 14.76
C SER A 378 -5.40 -24.85 14.73
N LYS A 379 -5.19 -25.47 15.89
CA LYS A 379 -5.37 -26.92 16.10
C LYS A 379 -6.84 -27.34 16.19
N SER A 380 -7.81 -26.42 16.07
CA SER A 380 -9.23 -26.73 16.19
C SER A 380 -10.05 -26.08 15.07
N TRP A 381 -9.98 -26.66 13.88
CA TRP A 381 -10.88 -26.33 12.77
C TRP A 381 -12.27 -26.98 12.91
N GLY A 382 -12.45 -27.87 13.90
CA GLY A 382 -13.74 -28.48 14.20
C GLY A 382 -14.71 -27.51 14.88
N PRO A 383 -16.03 -27.72 14.73
CA PRO A 383 -17.04 -26.92 15.43
C PRO A 383 -16.88 -27.07 16.95
N LYS A 384 -17.04 -25.96 17.67
CA LYS A 384 -17.25 -26.02 19.13
C LYS A 384 -18.60 -26.68 19.43
N GLU A 385 -18.78 -27.17 20.64
CA GLU A 385 -20.05 -27.80 21.05
C GLU A 385 -21.23 -26.83 20.83
N GLY A 386 -22.19 -27.25 19.99
CA GLY A 386 -23.35 -26.43 19.61
C GLY A 386 -23.09 -25.35 18.54
N GLU A 387 -21.87 -25.24 18.01
CA GLU A 387 -21.54 -24.33 16.91
C GLU A 387 -21.94 -24.97 15.56
N PRO A 388 -22.65 -24.24 14.69
CA PRO A 388 -22.96 -24.75 13.35
C PRO A 388 -21.70 -24.93 12.50
N THR A 389 -21.82 -25.77 11.48
CA THR A 389 -20.72 -26.03 10.54
C THR A 389 -20.84 -25.21 9.25
N VAL A 390 -19.74 -25.07 8.53
CA VAL A 390 -19.71 -24.50 7.17
C VAL A 390 -20.66 -25.27 6.25
N GLU A 391 -20.67 -26.60 6.35
CA GLU A 391 -21.52 -27.48 5.54
C GLU A 391 -23.02 -27.32 5.84
N GLU A 392 -23.39 -27.14 7.11
CA GLU A 392 -24.79 -26.86 7.48
C GLU A 392 -25.31 -25.58 6.84
N PHE A 393 -24.52 -24.50 6.87
CA PHE A 393 -24.86 -23.25 6.18
C PHE A 393 -24.95 -23.45 4.67
N ALA A 394 -23.97 -24.13 4.07
CA ALA A 394 -23.94 -24.41 2.63
C ALA A 394 -25.18 -25.18 2.17
N ASN A 395 -25.57 -26.22 2.92
CA ASN A 395 -26.71 -27.08 2.58
C ASN A 395 -28.05 -26.31 2.66
N LYS A 396 -28.24 -25.52 3.73
CA LYS A 396 -29.45 -24.71 3.91
C LYS A 396 -29.57 -23.62 2.84
N LEU A 397 -28.47 -22.91 2.55
CA LEU A 397 -28.42 -21.93 1.47
C LEU A 397 -28.66 -22.58 0.10
N GLY A 398 -28.09 -23.77 -0.14
CA GLY A 398 -28.31 -24.54 -1.36
C GLY A 398 -29.78 -24.88 -1.56
N ALA A 399 -30.50 -25.29 -0.51
CA ALA A 399 -31.94 -25.52 -0.57
C ALA A 399 -32.73 -24.25 -0.93
N ALA A 400 -32.38 -23.10 -0.33
CA ALA A 400 -32.99 -21.82 -0.66
C ALA A 400 -32.76 -21.43 -2.13
N LEU A 401 -31.53 -21.60 -2.65
CA LEU A 401 -31.20 -21.29 -4.05
C LEU A 401 -31.86 -22.23 -5.06
N LEU A 402 -32.02 -23.50 -4.72
CA LEU A 402 -32.79 -24.45 -5.53
C LEU A 402 -34.26 -24.03 -5.65
N GLU A 403 -34.88 -23.62 -4.54
CA GLU A 403 -36.25 -23.12 -4.55
C GLU A 403 -36.39 -21.77 -5.25
N ALA A 404 -35.41 -20.88 -5.12
CA ALA A 404 -35.35 -19.65 -5.89
C ALA A 404 -35.34 -19.91 -7.41
N GLY A 405 -34.56 -20.90 -7.85
CA GLY A 405 -34.55 -21.36 -9.24
C GLY A 405 -35.89 -21.94 -9.72
N ARG A 406 -36.62 -22.61 -8.83
CA ARG A 406 -37.97 -23.15 -9.09
C ARG A 406 -39.00 -22.03 -9.30
N VAL A 407 -38.99 -21.01 -8.43
CA VAL A 407 -39.91 -19.86 -8.52
C VAL A 407 -39.39 -18.73 -9.44
N LYS A 408 -38.27 -18.97 -10.14
CA LYS A 408 -37.65 -18.07 -11.12
C LYS A 408 -37.26 -16.70 -10.57
N VAL A 409 -36.72 -16.66 -9.35
CA VAL A 409 -36.10 -15.44 -8.81
C VAL A 409 -34.58 -15.62 -8.76
N SER A 410 -33.85 -14.62 -9.24
CA SER A 410 -32.38 -14.61 -9.19
C SER A 410 -31.92 -14.10 -7.83
N LEU A 411 -31.07 -14.86 -7.14
CA LEU A 411 -30.48 -14.49 -5.84
C LEU A 411 -28.95 -14.38 -5.96
N PRO A 412 -28.45 -13.32 -6.61
CA PRO A 412 -27.05 -13.20 -6.98
C PRO A 412 -26.07 -13.14 -5.81
N LEU A 413 -26.42 -12.44 -4.72
CA LEU A 413 -25.62 -12.34 -3.50
C LEU A 413 -25.68 -13.67 -2.73
N GLY A 414 -26.85 -14.31 -2.66
CA GLY A 414 -26.99 -15.68 -2.16
C GLY A 414 -26.12 -16.69 -2.91
N ALA A 415 -26.10 -16.64 -4.24
CA ALA A 415 -25.25 -17.52 -5.06
C ALA A 415 -23.76 -17.27 -4.80
N LYS A 416 -23.33 -16.02 -4.63
CA LYS A 416 -21.94 -15.70 -4.27
C LYS A 416 -21.58 -16.22 -2.88
N ALA A 417 -22.49 -16.10 -1.90
CA ALA A 417 -22.28 -16.69 -0.58
C ALA A 417 -22.09 -18.22 -0.67
N LEU A 418 -22.90 -18.92 -1.48
CA LEU A 418 -22.74 -20.37 -1.67
C LEU A 418 -21.38 -20.74 -2.28
N GLU A 419 -20.88 -19.95 -3.22
CA GLU A 419 -19.54 -20.13 -3.78
C GLU A 419 -18.45 -20.00 -2.70
N ILE A 420 -18.57 -19.03 -1.79
CA ILE A 420 -17.65 -18.85 -0.65
C ILE A 420 -17.70 -20.07 0.29
N PHE A 421 -18.89 -20.56 0.64
CA PHE A 421 -19.00 -21.79 1.44
C PHE A 421 -18.36 -22.99 0.71
N GLY A 422 -18.56 -23.12 -0.60
CA GLY A 422 -17.93 -24.16 -1.40
C GLY A 422 -16.40 -24.04 -1.46
N GLN A 423 -15.85 -22.83 -1.43
CA GLN A 423 -14.42 -22.59 -1.28
C GLN A 423 -13.93 -22.96 0.12
N ALA A 424 -14.68 -22.61 1.17
CA ALA A 424 -14.36 -22.95 2.55
C ALA A 424 -14.31 -24.48 2.78
N SER A 425 -15.24 -25.24 2.20
CA SER A 425 -15.25 -26.71 2.29
C SER A 425 -14.02 -27.39 1.67
N LYS A 426 -13.22 -26.69 0.86
CA LYS A 426 -11.96 -27.25 0.33
C LYS A 426 -10.87 -27.38 1.41
N PHE A 427 -11.00 -26.68 2.54
CA PHE A 427 -10.04 -26.74 3.64
C PHE A 427 -10.23 -27.94 4.56
N GLY A 428 -11.33 -28.70 4.43
CA GLY A 428 -11.60 -29.89 5.22
C GLY A 428 -13.09 -30.18 5.36
N SER A 429 -13.41 -31.28 6.04
CA SER A 429 -14.77 -31.67 6.39
C SER A 429 -15.07 -31.38 7.86
N ASN A 430 -16.33 -31.07 8.18
CA ASN A 430 -16.80 -30.77 9.54
C ASN A 430 -16.08 -29.55 10.13
N LEU A 431 -16.07 -28.47 9.36
CA LEU A 431 -15.41 -27.23 9.74
C LEU A 431 -16.36 -26.36 10.57
N GLY A 432 -15.87 -25.83 11.69
CA GLY A 432 -16.58 -24.82 12.46
C GLY A 432 -16.85 -23.58 11.61
N VAL A 433 -18.02 -22.95 11.77
CA VAL A 433 -18.48 -21.85 10.90
C VAL A 433 -17.49 -20.68 10.82
N THR A 434 -16.73 -20.41 11.88
CA THR A 434 -15.74 -19.33 11.95
C THR A 434 -14.53 -19.55 11.04
N SER A 435 -14.28 -20.77 10.58
CA SER A 435 -13.21 -21.10 9.62
C SER A 435 -13.43 -20.53 8.22
N ILE A 436 -14.63 -20.02 7.91
CA ILE A 436 -14.97 -19.43 6.61
C ILE A 436 -14.04 -18.28 6.20
N VAL A 437 -13.40 -17.60 7.17
CA VAL A 437 -12.41 -16.54 6.91
C VAL A 437 -11.20 -17.01 6.12
N ASN A 438 -10.92 -18.32 6.09
CA ASN A 438 -9.83 -18.91 5.32
C ASN A 438 -10.00 -18.79 3.80
N VAL A 439 -11.20 -18.49 3.32
CA VAL A 439 -11.45 -18.23 1.91
C VAL A 439 -10.69 -17.00 1.42
N TRP A 440 -10.50 -16.02 2.30
CA TRP A 440 -9.77 -14.81 1.97
C TRP A 440 -8.26 -15.03 2.10
N PRO A 441 -7.46 -14.42 1.20
CA PRO A 441 -6.02 -14.48 1.32
C PRO A 441 -5.64 -13.88 2.66
N ARG A 442 -4.82 -14.63 3.39
CA ARG A 442 -4.28 -14.11 4.63
C ARG A 442 -3.27 -13.05 4.28
N ASN A 443 -3.33 -11.96 5.02
CA ASN A 443 -2.14 -11.17 5.20
C ASN A 443 -1.03 -12.12 5.71
N VAL A 444 0.10 -12.19 5.02
CA VAL A 444 1.36 -12.75 5.57
C VAL A 444 1.91 -11.85 6.70
N LEU A 445 1.04 -11.02 7.29
CA LEU A 445 1.32 -9.99 8.29
C LEU A 445 0.77 -10.39 9.68
N SER A 446 0.57 -11.67 9.99
CA SER A 446 0.07 -12.12 11.30
C SER A 446 0.93 -13.22 11.95
N THR A 447 2.14 -12.87 12.36
CA THR A 447 2.86 -13.57 13.44
C THR A 447 3.65 -12.57 14.29
N CYS A 448 2.96 -11.74 15.09
CA CYS A 448 3.46 -11.28 16.40
C CYS A 448 2.33 -10.57 17.17
N PRO A 449 1.73 -11.19 18.20
CA PRO A 449 0.77 -10.56 19.08
C PRO A 449 1.54 -9.93 20.24
N THR A 450 1.87 -8.63 20.16
CA THR A 450 2.03 -7.67 21.27
C THR A 450 2.76 -6.42 20.77
N PHE A 451 2.22 -5.25 21.16
CA PHE A 451 2.64 -3.86 20.96
C PHE A 451 1.81 -3.02 19.97
N PRO A 452 1.34 -1.82 20.40
CA PRO A 452 0.29 -1.06 19.76
C PRO A 452 0.80 -0.22 18.58
N PHE A 453 -0.14 0.07 17.68
CA PHE A 453 0.00 0.85 16.45
C PHE A 453 0.75 2.18 16.64
N LEU A 454 1.95 2.26 16.06
CA LEU A 454 2.56 3.50 15.60
C LEU A 454 2.50 3.48 14.07
N ILE A 455 1.96 4.58 13.54
CA ILE A 455 2.09 5.05 12.15
C ILE A 455 3.50 4.74 11.66
N LEU A 456 3.62 3.97 10.57
CA LEU A 456 4.72 3.91 9.59
C LEU A 456 4.48 2.72 8.62
N ASN A 457 3.50 2.83 7.72
CA ASN A 457 3.49 2.00 6.51
C ASN A 457 4.35 2.71 5.46
N PRO A 458 5.68 2.55 5.60
CA PRO A 458 6.40 1.61 4.74
C PRO A 458 7.29 0.58 5.48
N ILE A 459 7.13 0.38 6.80
CA ILE A 459 8.12 -0.40 7.57
C ILE A 459 7.81 -1.91 7.68
N ARG A 460 6.66 -2.40 7.22
CA ARG A 460 6.33 -3.83 7.41
C ARG A 460 6.98 -4.79 6.42
N ASP A 461 7.51 -4.30 5.30
CA ASP A 461 8.35 -5.07 4.37
C ASP A 461 9.85 -4.95 4.68
N ALA A 462 10.20 -4.46 5.87
CA ALA A 462 11.41 -3.69 6.03
C ALA A 462 12.43 -4.31 7.01
N CYS A 463 12.03 -5.12 7.98
CA CYS A 463 12.99 -5.92 8.75
C CYS A 463 12.24 -7.00 9.57
N SER A 464 12.57 -8.29 9.45
CA SER A 464 11.90 -9.36 10.24
C SER A 464 12.55 -9.64 11.60
N ASN A 465 13.68 -9.00 11.92
CA ASN A 465 14.37 -9.19 13.19
C ASN A 465 14.05 -8.05 14.18
N PRO A 466 13.29 -8.30 15.26
CA PRO A 466 12.98 -7.30 16.28
C PRO A 466 14.22 -6.69 16.93
N ALA A 467 15.34 -7.43 17.04
CA ALA A 467 16.58 -6.96 17.64
C ALA A 467 17.26 -5.86 16.81
N ALA A 468 17.18 -5.95 15.48
CA ALA A 468 17.76 -4.95 14.57
C ALA A 468 16.94 -3.64 14.54
N LEU A 469 15.63 -3.75 14.74
CA LEU A 469 14.70 -2.61 14.74
C LEU A 469 14.55 -1.93 16.10
N ARG A 470 14.89 -2.62 17.20
CA ARG A 470 14.69 -2.14 18.57
C ARG A 470 15.29 -0.74 18.83
N PRO A 471 16.52 -0.40 18.40
CA PRO A 471 17.05 0.95 18.55
C PRO A 471 16.23 2.00 17.78
N HIS A 472 15.73 1.65 16.58
CA HIS A 472 14.95 2.59 15.77
C HIS A 472 13.67 3.03 16.46
N PHE A 473 12.86 2.07 16.89
CA PHE A 473 11.55 2.35 17.46
C PHE A 473 11.61 2.90 18.88
N MET A 474 12.60 2.49 19.69
CA MET A 474 12.67 2.90 21.09
C MET A 474 13.37 4.23 21.31
N THR A 475 14.22 4.68 20.39
CA THR A 475 15.14 5.80 20.67
C THR A 475 14.95 7.00 19.74
N HIS A 476 14.58 6.80 18.47
CA HIS A 476 14.61 7.90 17.51
C HIS A 476 13.57 7.85 16.38
N GLY A 477 12.49 7.07 16.52
CA GLY A 477 11.32 7.11 15.63
C GLY A 477 10.41 8.34 15.81
N LEU A 478 10.85 9.34 16.58
CA LEU A 478 10.09 10.53 17.00
C LEU A 478 10.71 11.81 16.40
N PRO A 479 9.93 12.90 16.20
CA PRO A 479 10.43 14.17 15.64
C PRO A 479 11.53 14.87 16.46
N THR A 480 11.74 14.47 17.71
CA THR A 480 12.68 15.07 18.66
C THR A 480 13.96 14.25 18.86
N ALA A 481 14.23 13.29 17.96
CA ALA A 481 15.38 12.40 18.07
C ALA A 481 16.72 13.15 18.01
N ASP A 482 17.69 12.73 18.83
CA ASP A 482 19.06 13.23 18.76
C ASP A 482 19.73 12.78 17.44
N PRO A 483 20.21 13.72 16.59
CA PRO A 483 20.93 13.39 15.36
C PRO A 483 22.10 12.42 15.56
N ALA A 484 22.82 12.52 16.69
CA ALA A 484 23.97 11.65 16.97
C ALA A 484 23.58 10.20 17.28
N GLU A 485 22.33 9.95 17.66
CA GLU A 485 21.77 8.61 17.88
C GLU A 485 21.13 8.05 16.60
N THR A 486 20.48 8.88 15.78
CA THR A 486 19.96 8.46 14.46
C THR A 486 21.07 7.99 13.52
N ASP A 487 22.23 8.65 13.57
CA ASP A 487 23.41 8.30 12.76
C ASP A 487 23.97 6.91 13.09
N LYS A 488 23.62 6.35 14.26
CA LYS A 488 24.07 5.01 14.68
C LYS A 488 23.10 3.91 14.32
N CYS A 489 21.91 4.23 13.82
CA CYS A 489 20.90 3.26 13.48
C CYS A 489 20.86 2.96 11.98
N HIS A 490 21.10 1.69 11.64
CA HIS A 490 21.00 1.19 10.28
C HIS A 490 19.65 1.49 9.63
N TRP A 491 18.56 1.44 10.39
CA TRP A 491 17.23 1.71 9.85
C TRP A 491 17.05 3.19 9.46
N CYS A 492 17.58 4.12 10.25
CA CYS A 492 17.58 5.54 9.88
C CYS A 492 18.45 5.80 8.65
N GLN A 493 19.63 5.18 8.59
CA GLN A 493 20.53 5.30 7.43
C GLN A 493 19.92 4.76 6.15
N LEU A 494 19.27 3.58 6.20
CA LEU A 494 18.59 3.03 5.02
C LEU A 494 17.40 3.89 4.59
N ARG A 495 16.64 4.45 5.54
CA ARG A 495 15.52 5.34 5.26
C ARG A 495 15.94 6.70 4.72
N SER A 496 17.18 7.14 4.96
CA SER A 496 17.69 8.40 4.42
C SER A 496 18.07 8.30 2.95
N PHE A 497 18.21 7.09 2.40
CA PHE A 497 18.47 6.90 0.97
C PHE A 497 17.33 7.50 0.14
N ALA A 498 17.68 8.32 -0.86
CA ALA A 498 16.72 9.01 -1.72
C ALA A 498 15.73 8.03 -2.40
N THR A 499 16.22 6.84 -2.74
CA THR A 499 15.47 5.79 -3.42
C THR A 499 14.64 4.88 -2.49
N HIS A 500 14.81 4.96 -1.15
CA HIS A 500 14.21 3.99 -0.23
C HIS A 500 12.68 3.98 -0.24
N LYS A 501 12.05 5.13 -0.52
CA LYS A 501 10.57 5.24 -0.56
C LYS A 501 9.95 4.42 -1.70
N THR A 502 10.64 4.31 -2.83
CA THR A 502 10.15 3.63 -4.03
C THR A 502 10.79 2.25 -4.21
N LEU A 503 12.04 2.10 -3.78
CA LEU A 503 12.86 0.89 -3.90
C LEU A 503 13.49 0.59 -2.54
N PRO A 504 12.69 0.10 -1.57
CA PRO A 504 13.14 -0.07 -0.19
C PRO A 504 14.33 -1.03 -0.08
N VAL A 505 15.15 -0.78 0.94
CA VAL A 505 16.19 -1.70 1.41
C VAL A 505 15.77 -2.20 2.79
N SER A 506 15.68 -3.51 2.93
CA SER A 506 15.12 -4.17 4.11
C SER A 506 16.11 -5.18 4.71
N ILE A 507 16.03 -5.48 6.02
CA ILE A 507 16.93 -6.45 6.68
C ILE A 507 16.13 -7.61 7.31
N PHE A 508 16.19 -8.81 6.77
CA PHE A 508 15.46 -9.98 7.28
C PHE A 508 16.37 -10.94 8.03
N ASN A 509 15.99 -11.38 9.22
CA ASN A 509 16.64 -12.52 9.87
C ASN A 509 15.60 -13.35 10.61
N ASP A 510 15.23 -14.46 9.97
CA ASP A 510 14.26 -15.43 10.48
C ASP A 510 14.95 -16.66 11.11
N LEU A 511 16.29 -16.68 11.14
CA LEU A 511 17.08 -17.82 11.60
C LEU A 511 17.53 -17.69 13.05
N ASN A 512 17.87 -16.47 13.50
CA ASN A 512 18.36 -16.19 14.85
C ASN A 512 18.28 -14.69 15.20
N ASP A 513 18.72 -14.32 16.40
CA ASP A 513 18.73 -12.93 16.88
C ASP A 513 19.94 -12.10 16.39
N GLU A 514 20.77 -12.62 15.49
CA GLU A 514 21.95 -11.90 14.97
C GLU A 514 21.54 -10.64 14.19
N VAL A 515 22.22 -9.54 14.44
CA VAL A 515 21.99 -8.25 13.77
C VAL A 515 23.20 -7.88 12.91
N VAL A 516 23.00 -7.04 11.91
CA VAL A 516 24.11 -6.43 11.17
C VAL A 516 25.01 -5.71 12.18
N ASN A 517 26.33 -5.80 11.98
CA ASN A 517 27.31 -5.27 12.92
C ASN A 517 26.99 -3.80 13.28
N PRO A 518 26.73 -3.45 14.56
CA PRO A 518 26.27 -2.11 14.95
C PRO A 518 27.23 -0.96 14.60
N LYS A 519 28.51 -1.27 14.36
CA LYS A 519 29.53 -0.30 13.92
C LYS A 519 29.49 -0.03 12.41
N PHE A 520 28.85 -0.90 11.64
CA PHE A 520 28.67 -0.71 10.19
C PHE A 520 27.78 0.52 9.91
N ARG A 521 27.98 1.18 8.77
CA ARG A 521 27.18 2.31 8.31
C ARG A 521 26.72 2.11 6.87
N PHE A 522 25.44 2.37 6.63
CA PHE A 522 24.88 2.41 5.28
C PHE A 522 25.13 3.77 4.63
N ILE A 523 25.69 3.77 3.42
CA ILE A 523 25.97 4.97 2.61
C ILE A 523 25.33 4.83 1.21
N GLU A 524 24.94 5.96 0.60
CA GLU A 524 24.32 6.01 -0.74
C GLU A 524 25.35 6.34 -1.86
N GLU A 525 26.50 6.89 -1.46
CA GLU A 525 27.63 7.22 -2.33
C GLU A 525 28.95 6.80 -1.67
N SER A 526 29.97 6.51 -2.48
CA SER A 526 31.32 6.18 -1.97
C SER A 526 32.00 7.43 -1.40
N GLU A 527 32.70 7.27 -0.29
CA GLU A 527 33.42 8.36 0.38
C GLU A 527 34.89 8.35 -0.05
N LEU A 528 35.39 9.43 -0.65
CA LEU A 528 36.80 9.56 -1.02
C LEU A 528 37.61 10.03 0.20
N THR A 529 38.72 9.35 0.52
CA THR A 529 39.63 9.87 1.56
C THR A 529 40.43 11.07 1.05
N PRO A 530 40.96 11.94 1.93
CA PRO A 530 41.70 13.14 1.52
C PRO A 530 42.92 12.87 0.62
N ASP A 531 43.46 11.65 0.66
CA ASP A 531 44.62 11.24 -0.13
C ASP A 531 44.24 10.70 -1.53
N VAL A 532 42.95 10.65 -1.86
CA VAL A 532 42.44 10.27 -3.18
C VAL A 532 42.16 11.54 -3.99
N PRO A 533 43.03 11.89 -4.96
CA PRO A 533 42.82 13.07 -5.79
C PRO A 533 41.66 12.88 -6.76
N VAL A 534 40.84 13.93 -6.88
CA VAL A 534 39.84 14.10 -7.94
C VAL A 534 40.34 15.12 -8.95
N ALA A 535 39.95 14.97 -10.21
CA ALA A 535 40.26 15.96 -11.23
C ALA A 535 39.62 17.32 -10.89
N GLU A 536 40.36 18.41 -11.13
CA GLU A 536 39.80 19.76 -10.95
C GLU A 536 38.66 20.02 -11.95
N ASP A 537 37.71 20.87 -11.56
CA ASP A 537 36.56 21.25 -12.41
C ASP A 537 36.98 21.77 -13.80
N SER A 538 38.19 22.31 -13.93
CA SER A 538 38.75 22.81 -15.19
C SER A 538 39.03 21.70 -16.22
N PHE A 539 39.21 20.46 -15.78
CA PHE A 539 39.44 19.28 -16.63
C PHE A 539 38.15 18.52 -16.96
N ARG A 540 37.03 18.85 -16.31
CA ARG A 540 35.74 18.20 -16.54
C ARG A 540 35.18 18.60 -17.89
N ALA A 541 35.04 17.63 -18.79
CA ALA A 541 34.45 17.83 -20.11
C ALA A 541 33.17 16.99 -20.24
N GLY A 542 32.02 17.66 -20.34
CA GLY A 542 30.74 17.02 -20.60
C GLY A 542 30.32 17.10 -22.07
N CYS A 543 29.23 16.42 -22.43
CA CYS A 543 28.70 16.48 -23.79
C CYS A 543 28.03 17.83 -24.10
N ASN A 544 28.10 18.22 -25.38
CA ASN A 544 27.38 19.36 -25.96
C ASN A 544 26.17 18.92 -26.79
N CYS A 545 25.58 17.77 -26.45
CA CYS A 545 24.41 17.24 -27.14
C CYS A 545 23.22 18.20 -27.00
N THR A 546 22.54 18.49 -28.11
CA THR A 546 21.38 19.40 -28.13
C THR A 546 20.11 18.79 -27.56
N ASP A 547 20.03 17.46 -27.55
CA ASP A 547 18.94 16.70 -26.93
C ASP A 547 19.47 15.41 -26.28
N ASP A 548 18.67 14.85 -25.37
CA ASP A 548 19.02 13.62 -24.65
C ASP A 548 19.19 12.40 -25.58
N LYS A 549 18.52 12.36 -26.74
CA LYS A 549 18.60 11.22 -27.65
C LYS A 549 19.92 11.19 -28.43
N GLU A 550 20.53 12.35 -28.68
CA GLU A 550 21.87 12.47 -29.26
C GLU A 550 22.92 11.72 -28.41
N CYS A 551 22.72 11.63 -27.09
CA CYS A 551 23.59 10.89 -26.17
C CYS A 551 23.60 9.37 -26.36
N MET A 552 22.89 8.82 -27.34
CA MET A 552 22.97 7.39 -27.70
C MET A 552 23.96 7.11 -28.83
N TYR A 553 24.37 8.16 -29.56
CA TYR A 553 25.09 8.03 -30.82
C TYR A 553 26.57 8.42 -30.66
N SER A 554 27.36 8.06 -31.67
CA SER A 554 28.79 8.36 -31.79
C SER A 554 29.14 9.85 -31.89
N THR A 555 28.15 10.74 -31.85
CA THR A 555 28.35 12.20 -31.78
C THR A 555 28.45 12.70 -30.34
N CYS A 556 28.09 11.89 -29.34
CA CYS A 556 28.23 12.23 -27.93
C CYS A 556 29.68 11.99 -27.48
N GLN A 557 30.35 13.06 -27.02
CA GLN A 557 31.75 13.02 -26.57
C GLN A 557 31.98 12.05 -25.39
N CYS A 558 30.99 11.87 -24.52
CA CYS A 558 31.07 10.90 -23.41
C CYS A 558 31.13 9.43 -23.89
N LEU A 559 30.94 9.16 -25.18
CA LEU A 559 30.98 7.83 -25.78
C LEU A 559 32.17 7.66 -26.73
N ASP A 560 33.12 8.60 -26.73
CA ASP A 560 34.23 8.60 -27.70
C ASP A 560 35.12 7.36 -27.58
N GLU A 561 35.27 6.83 -26.37
CA GLU A 561 36.05 5.62 -26.05
C GLU A 561 35.24 4.33 -26.12
N MET A 562 33.94 4.40 -26.45
CA MET A 562 33.11 3.22 -26.69
C MET A 562 33.15 2.83 -28.16
N ASP A 563 33.31 1.54 -28.43
CA ASP A 563 33.20 1.01 -29.79
C ASP A 563 31.76 1.14 -30.32
N PRO A 564 31.58 1.51 -31.61
CA PRO A 564 30.27 1.51 -32.24
C PRO A 564 29.71 0.09 -32.30
N ASP A 565 28.39 -0.02 -32.17
CA ASP A 565 27.72 -1.32 -32.28
C ASP A 565 28.01 -2.00 -33.62
N SER A 566 28.21 -3.32 -33.57
CA SER A 566 28.06 -4.21 -34.72
C SER A 566 26.57 -4.44 -34.98
N ASP A 567 26.15 -4.47 -36.25
CA ASP A 567 24.74 -4.52 -36.72
C ASP A 567 23.90 -5.75 -36.28
N GLU A 568 24.34 -6.52 -35.28
CA GLU A 568 23.80 -7.82 -34.86
C GLU A 568 22.78 -7.77 -33.68
N ASP A 569 22.59 -6.62 -33.01
CA ASP A 569 21.58 -6.48 -31.97
C ASP A 569 20.34 -5.72 -32.51
N ASP A 570 19.13 -6.29 -32.29
CA ASP A 570 17.77 -6.01 -32.84
C ASP A 570 17.23 -4.55 -32.83
N ASP A 571 18.07 -3.53 -32.64
CA ASP A 571 17.72 -2.11 -32.55
C ASP A 571 17.79 -1.39 -33.93
N GLN A 572 17.52 -2.11 -35.04
CA GLN A 572 17.57 -1.57 -36.41
C GLN A 572 16.48 -0.52 -36.63
N ASP A 573 16.86 0.75 -36.56
CA ASP A 573 15.99 1.85 -36.93
C ASP A 573 15.94 1.94 -38.47
N PHE A 574 14.92 1.33 -39.09
CA PHE A 574 14.70 1.31 -40.55
C PHE A 574 14.51 2.70 -41.20
N THR A 575 14.61 3.79 -40.41
CA THR A 575 14.37 5.17 -40.86
C THR A 575 15.65 5.97 -41.15
N SER A 576 16.85 5.48 -40.81
CA SER A 576 18.09 6.23 -40.99
C SER A 576 18.76 5.93 -42.33
N THR A 577 18.24 6.52 -43.41
CA THR A 577 18.94 6.61 -44.71
C THR A 577 19.84 7.85 -44.81
N ALA A 578 20.19 8.49 -43.70
CA ALA A 578 21.00 9.70 -43.68
C ALA A 578 22.05 9.70 -42.56
N THR A 579 23.33 9.74 -42.97
CA THR A 579 24.50 10.20 -42.22
C THR A 579 24.94 9.40 -40.99
N ASN A 580 26.15 8.80 -41.03
CA ASN A 580 27.17 8.52 -40.00
C ASN A 580 26.82 8.38 -38.48
N ARG A 581 25.57 8.16 -38.10
CA ARG A 581 25.09 8.16 -36.70
C ARG A 581 24.92 6.71 -36.24
N ARG A 582 26.02 6.11 -35.77
CA ARG A 582 26.00 4.78 -35.14
C ARG A 582 25.73 4.92 -33.65
N LYS A 583 24.91 4.02 -33.08
CA LYS A 583 24.75 3.95 -31.62
C LYS A 583 26.05 3.40 -30.99
N ARG A 584 26.42 3.95 -29.83
CA ARG A 584 27.63 3.57 -29.07
C ARG A 584 27.37 3.27 -27.60
N PHE A 585 26.27 3.75 -27.05
CA PHE A 585 25.99 3.65 -25.63
C PHE A 585 25.67 2.22 -25.16
N ALA A 586 25.91 1.94 -23.88
CA ALA A 586 25.89 0.58 -23.33
C ALA A 586 24.49 -0.08 -23.23
N TYR A 587 23.41 0.68 -23.40
CA TYR A 587 22.05 0.25 -23.06
C TYR A 587 21.14 0.10 -24.28
N HIS A 588 20.06 -0.67 -24.14
CA HIS A 588 18.97 -0.69 -25.11
C HIS A 588 18.18 0.63 -25.06
N SER A 589 17.80 1.15 -26.22
CA SER A 589 17.23 2.51 -26.35
C SER A 589 15.72 2.60 -26.25
N LYS A 590 15.00 1.51 -26.58
CA LYS A 590 13.54 1.50 -26.78
C LYS A 590 12.94 0.16 -26.35
N GLY A 591 11.62 0.13 -26.24
CA GLY A 591 10.84 -1.09 -25.98
C GLY A 591 10.96 -1.62 -24.56
N HIS A 592 10.56 -2.88 -24.35
CA HIS A 592 10.57 -3.54 -23.04
C HIS A 592 11.97 -3.75 -22.46
N ARG A 593 13.03 -3.58 -23.27
CA ARG A 593 14.44 -3.69 -22.85
C ARG A 593 15.09 -2.34 -22.56
N ALA A 594 14.39 -1.22 -22.71
CA ALA A 594 14.99 0.10 -22.55
C ALA A 594 15.71 0.23 -21.19
N GLY A 595 16.98 0.64 -21.21
CA GLY A 595 17.83 0.75 -20.01
C GLY A 595 18.54 -0.53 -19.58
N LEU A 596 18.22 -1.70 -20.16
CA LEU A 596 19.01 -2.92 -19.96
C LEU A 596 20.33 -2.84 -20.72
N LEU A 597 21.40 -3.38 -20.15
CA LEU A 597 22.68 -3.52 -20.83
C LEU A 597 22.54 -4.40 -22.08
N ARG A 598 23.21 -3.97 -23.15
CA ARG A 598 23.30 -4.72 -24.40
C ARG A 598 24.10 -6.00 -24.20
N ARG A 599 23.80 -7.00 -25.03
CA ARG A 599 24.47 -8.30 -25.00
C ARG A 599 25.98 -8.17 -25.20
N ARG A 600 26.43 -7.29 -26.10
CA ARG A 600 27.86 -7.00 -26.35
C ARG A 600 28.61 -6.66 -25.05
N ILE A 601 28.08 -5.69 -24.30
CA ILE A 601 28.65 -5.26 -23.01
C ILE A 601 28.53 -6.36 -21.97
N LEU A 602 27.34 -6.99 -21.84
CA LEU A 602 27.12 -8.09 -20.89
C LEU A 602 28.06 -9.29 -21.06
N MET A 603 28.59 -9.50 -22.27
CA MET A 603 29.46 -10.64 -22.59
C MET A 603 30.94 -10.24 -22.69
N SER A 604 31.29 -8.96 -22.54
CA SER A 604 32.66 -8.45 -22.57
C SER A 604 33.12 -7.92 -21.21
N ARG A 605 34.36 -7.43 -21.10
CA ARG A 605 34.86 -6.65 -19.95
C ARG A 605 35.02 -5.17 -20.31
N GLU A 606 34.29 -4.69 -21.30
CA GLU A 606 34.35 -3.28 -21.67
C GLU A 606 33.74 -2.41 -20.56
N PRO A 607 34.36 -1.25 -20.26
CA PRO A 607 33.78 -0.29 -19.34
C PRO A 607 32.55 0.40 -19.95
N ILE A 608 31.66 0.86 -19.08
CA ILE A 608 30.47 1.63 -19.43
C ILE A 608 30.80 3.11 -19.25
N TYR A 609 30.60 3.94 -20.28
CA TYR A 609 30.74 5.38 -20.15
C TYR A 609 29.36 6.04 -20.14
N GLU A 610 29.06 6.79 -19.09
CA GLU A 610 27.81 7.53 -18.95
C GLU A 610 28.01 9.04 -19.08
N CYS A 611 26.94 9.77 -19.39
CA CYS A 611 26.98 11.22 -19.25
C CYS A 611 27.01 11.61 -17.76
N HIS A 612 27.59 12.77 -17.43
CA HIS A 612 27.77 13.24 -16.05
C HIS A 612 27.28 14.68 -15.83
N GLU A 613 27.37 15.20 -14.62
CA GLU A 613 26.82 16.51 -14.24
C GLU A 613 27.33 17.70 -15.07
N GLY A 614 28.54 17.61 -15.63
CA GLY A 614 29.10 18.62 -16.54
C GLY A 614 28.53 18.57 -17.98
N CYS A 615 27.65 17.61 -18.29
CA CYS A 615 27.05 17.47 -19.60
C CYS A 615 25.79 18.34 -19.79
N SER A 616 25.54 18.79 -21.02
CA SER A 616 24.33 19.57 -21.37
C SER A 616 23.02 18.78 -21.31
N CYS A 617 23.09 17.44 -21.32
CA CYS A 617 21.94 16.56 -21.30
C CYS A 617 21.34 16.37 -19.89
N SER A 618 20.03 16.12 -19.83
CA SER A 618 19.29 16.02 -18.57
C SER A 618 19.53 14.69 -17.84
N LEU A 619 19.02 14.56 -16.60
CA LEU A 619 18.99 13.28 -15.88
C LEU A 619 18.13 12.20 -16.57
N ALA A 620 17.21 12.60 -17.46
CA ALA A 620 16.43 11.69 -18.30
C ALA A 620 17.22 11.15 -19.51
N CYS A 621 18.49 11.56 -19.67
CA CYS A 621 19.36 11.07 -20.73
C CYS A 621 19.46 9.52 -20.74
N PRO A 622 19.22 8.85 -21.88
CA PRO A 622 19.28 7.40 -21.99
C PRO A 622 20.66 6.81 -21.68
N ASN A 623 21.72 7.62 -21.69
CA ASN A 623 23.08 7.25 -21.27
C ASN A 623 23.37 7.54 -19.78
N ARG A 624 22.31 7.67 -18.96
CA ARG A 624 22.40 7.87 -17.52
C ARG A 624 21.54 6.83 -16.80
N VAL A 625 22.03 5.60 -16.66
CA VAL A 625 21.32 4.49 -16.00
C VAL A 625 21.85 4.29 -14.58
N VAL A 626 23.15 4.08 -14.41
CA VAL A 626 23.79 3.78 -13.12
C VAL A 626 23.66 4.96 -12.14
N GLN A 627 23.89 6.19 -12.60
CA GLN A 627 23.79 7.38 -11.74
C GLN A 627 22.38 7.72 -11.26
N ARG A 628 21.32 7.13 -11.85
CA ARG A 628 19.96 7.32 -11.33
C ARG A 628 19.72 6.59 -10.01
N GLY A 629 20.70 5.80 -9.59
CA GLY A 629 20.63 5.00 -8.39
C GLY A 629 19.98 3.64 -8.63
N ARG A 630 19.91 2.87 -7.56
CA ARG A 630 19.32 1.53 -7.50
C ARG A 630 18.00 1.44 -8.27
N THR A 631 17.77 0.35 -9.00
CA THR A 631 16.51 0.14 -9.78
C THR A 631 15.60 -0.94 -9.22
N VAL A 632 16.05 -1.69 -8.22
CA VAL A 632 15.31 -2.80 -7.62
C VAL A 632 15.22 -2.66 -6.10
N PRO A 633 14.11 -3.04 -5.44
CA PRO A 633 14.09 -3.15 -4.00
C PRO A 633 14.98 -4.32 -3.56
N LEU A 634 15.70 -4.15 -2.45
CA LEU A 634 16.66 -5.13 -1.94
C LEU A 634 16.32 -5.57 -0.52
N GLN A 635 16.54 -6.84 -0.25
CA GLN A 635 16.39 -7.45 1.06
C GLN A 635 17.72 -8.06 1.45
N ILE A 636 18.39 -7.45 2.42
CA ILE A 636 19.51 -8.06 3.13
C ILE A 636 18.91 -9.16 4.01
N PHE A 637 19.33 -10.41 3.89
CA PHE A 637 18.72 -11.50 4.67
C PHE A 637 19.77 -12.43 5.28
N ARG A 638 19.46 -13.09 6.40
CA ARG A 638 20.36 -14.09 6.97
C ARG A 638 20.26 -15.40 6.20
N THR A 639 21.37 -15.84 5.62
CA THR A 639 21.54 -17.17 5.02
C THR A 639 21.84 -18.22 6.10
N GLU A 640 21.67 -19.50 5.80
CA GLU A 640 21.96 -20.58 6.75
C GLU A 640 23.47 -20.73 7.05
N ASP A 641 24.35 -20.51 6.06
CA ASP A 641 25.74 -20.95 6.13
C ASP A 641 26.80 -19.93 5.67
N ARG A 642 26.38 -18.86 4.98
CA ARG A 642 27.25 -17.84 4.35
C ARG A 642 27.19 -16.46 5.01
N GLY A 643 26.39 -16.30 6.07
CA GLY A 643 26.24 -15.02 6.76
C GLY A 643 25.02 -14.25 6.25
N TRP A 644 25.17 -12.94 6.09
CA TRP A 644 24.17 -12.10 5.45
C TRP A 644 24.28 -12.24 3.91
N GLY A 645 23.14 -12.28 3.24
CA GLY A 645 22.97 -12.33 1.79
C GLY A 645 22.07 -11.18 1.32
N VAL A 646 21.88 -11.06 0.01
CA VAL A 646 20.93 -10.10 -0.58
C VAL A 646 20.01 -10.81 -1.55
N ARG A 647 18.73 -10.47 -1.56
CA ARG A 647 17.75 -10.90 -2.57
C ARG A 647 16.85 -9.72 -2.97
N SER A 648 16.06 -9.88 -4.02
CA SER A 648 14.97 -8.95 -4.33
C SER A 648 13.62 -9.66 -4.22
N GLY A 649 12.59 -8.93 -3.78
CA GLY A 649 11.20 -9.42 -3.81
C GLY A 649 10.55 -9.35 -5.20
N HIS A 650 11.29 -8.89 -6.21
CA HIS A 650 10.83 -8.73 -7.59
C HIS A 650 11.74 -9.48 -8.55
N ASP A 651 11.19 -9.85 -9.71
CA ASP A 651 11.98 -10.40 -10.80
C ASP A 651 12.96 -9.35 -11.35
N ILE A 652 14.19 -9.75 -11.61
CA ILE A 652 15.24 -8.91 -12.21
C ILE A 652 15.56 -9.47 -13.60
N GLN A 653 15.49 -8.60 -14.61
CA GLN A 653 15.76 -9.00 -15.99
C GLN A 653 17.27 -9.05 -16.28
N ARG A 654 17.68 -9.94 -17.17
CA ARG A 654 19.03 -9.95 -17.74
C ARG A 654 19.38 -8.57 -18.31
N GLY A 655 20.51 -8.02 -17.89
CA GLY A 655 20.97 -6.70 -18.28
C GLY A 655 20.45 -5.56 -17.40
N GLN A 656 19.61 -5.83 -16.40
CA GLN A 656 19.10 -4.79 -15.52
C GLN A 656 20.17 -4.35 -14.52
N PHE A 657 20.29 -3.03 -14.34
CA PHE A 657 21.13 -2.45 -13.30
C PHE A 657 20.53 -2.71 -11.92
N VAL A 658 21.29 -3.30 -11.00
CA VAL A 658 20.81 -3.59 -9.65
C VAL A 658 21.13 -2.42 -8.72
N ASP A 659 22.41 -2.23 -8.41
CA ASP A 659 22.93 -1.15 -7.56
C ASP A 659 24.48 -1.08 -7.71
N ARG A 660 25.14 -0.13 -7.06
CA ARG A 660 26.62 -0.02 -7.03
C ARG A 660 27.21 -0.76 -5.83
N TYR A 661 28.45 -1.24 -5.96
CA TYR A 661 29.28 -1.57 -4.80
C TYR A 661 29.93 -0.28 -4.28
N LEU A 662 29.67 0.06 -3.02
CA LEU A 662 30.10 1.32 -2.41
C LEU A 662 31.08 1.08 -1.27
N GLY A 663 31.83 2.10 -0.88
CA GLY A 663 32.73 2.03 0.26
C GLY A 663 33.55 3.29 0.43
N GLU A 664 34.55 3.21 1.30
CA GLU A 664 35.61 4.22 1.35
C GLU A 664 36.59 3.95 0.21
N VAL A 665 36.83 4.95 -0.64
CA VAL A 665 37.89 4.87 -1.65
C VAL A 665 39.20 5.27 -0.98
N ILE A 666 40.14 4.33 -0.94
CA ILE A 666 41.41 4.45 -0.22
C ILE A 666 42.59 4.17 -1.14
N THR A 667 43.78 4.63 -0.75
CA THR A 667 45.03 4.29 -1.43
C THR A 667 45.37 2.81 -1.24
N SER A 668 46.14 2.22 -2.14
CA SER A 668 46.60 0.83 -2.01
C SER A 668 47.46 0.65 -0.73
N GLU A 669 48.24 1.67 -0.35
CA GLU A 669 49.03 1.65 0.90
C GLU A 669 48.13 1.56 2.15
N GLU A 670 47.02 2.31 2.17
CA GLU A 670 46.05 2.25 3.27
C GLU A 670 45.29 0.91 3.27
N ALA A 671 44.97 0.36 2.10
CA ALA A 671 44.39 -0.97 1.98
C ALA A 671 45.32 -2.05 2.57
N ASP A 672 46.61 -2.01 2.23
CA ASP A 672 47.63 -2.92 2.77
C ASP A 672 47.81 -2.77 4.28
N ARG A 673 47.80 -1.55 4.81
CA ARG A 673 47.81 -1.30 6.26
C ARG A 673 46.60 -1.95 6.93
N ARG A 674 45.39 -1.76 6.38
CA ARG A 674 44.16 -2.37 6.90
C ARG A 674 44.16 -3.91 6.78
N ARG A 675 44.75 -4.47 5.72
CA ARG A 675 45.00 -5.93 5.60
C ARG A 675 45.89 -6.44 6.72
N ALA A 676 46.99 -5.74 7.02
CA ALA A 676 47.97 -6.13 8.02
C ALA A 676 47.45 -6.05 9.48
N GLU A 677 46.57 -5.09 9.77
CA GLU A 677 45.98 -4.92 11.11
C GLU A 677 44.82 -5.88 11.42
N SER A 678 44.25 -6.52 10.39
CA SER A 678 43.18 -7.49 10.58
C SER A 678 43.69 -8.73 11.32
N THR A 679 43.15 -8.97 12.51
CA THR A 679 43.38 -10.20 13.29
C THR A 679 42.89 -11.48 12.59
N ILE A 680 42.13 -11.31 11.50
CA ILE A 680 41.68 -12.39 10.61
C ILE A 680 42.08 -11.98 9.18
N SER A 681 43.37 -12.08 8.84
CA SER A 681 43.90 -11.65 7.54
C SER A 681 43.14 -12.24 6.34
N ARG A 682 42.51 -13.41 6.51
CA ARG A 682 41.78 -14.11 5.44
C ARG A 682 40.37 -13.59 5.12
N ARG A 683 39.84 -12.61 5.87
CA ARG A 683 38.48 -12.06 5.63
C ARG A 683 38.46 -10.65 5.06
N LYS A 684 39.58 -9.94 5.05
CA LYS A 684 39.60 -8.51 4.67
C LYS A 684 39.44 -8.30 3.16
N ASP A 685 40.03 -9.17 2.34
CA ASP A 685 40.00 -9.07 0.88
C ASP A 685 38.59 -9.21 0.27
N VAL A 686 37.61 -9.74 1.02
CA VAL A 686 36.21 -9.82 0.58
C VAL A 686 35.54 -8.46 0.45
N TYR A 687 36.07 -7.46 1.13
CA TYR A 687 35.48 -6.12 1.20
C TYR A 687 36.29 -5.08 0.45
N LEU A 688 37.39 -5.50 -0.19
CA LEU A 688 38.30 -4.64 -0.93
C LEU A 688 38.19 -4.95 -2.41
N PHE A 689 37.83 -3.94 -3.19
CA PHE A 689 37.79 -4.03 -4.65
C PHE A 689 38.75 -3.00 -5.25
N ALA A 690 39.75 -3.48 -5.98
CA ALA A 690 40.67 -2.61 -6.69
C ALA A 690 39.98 -1.92 -7.87
N LEU A 691 40.24 -0.63 -8.03
CA LEU A 691 39.81 0.18 -9.17
C LEU A 691 40.88 0.16 -10.27
N ASP A 692 41.33 -1.03 -10.65
CA ASP A 692 42.48 -1.26 -11.54
C ASP A 692 42.13 -1.28 -13.04
N LYS A 693 40.85 -1.11 -13.38
CA LYS A 693 40.35 -1.24 -14.75
C LYS A 693 41.08 -0.35 -15.77
N PHE A 694 41.53 0.82 -15.32
CA PHE A 694 42.21 1.83 -16.14
C PHE A 694 43.66 2.04 -15.71
N SER A 695 44.18 1.23 -14.78
CA SER A 695 45.58 1.31 -14.37
C SER A 695 46.47 0.86 -15.51
N ASP A 696 47.39 1.75 -15.89
CA ASP A 696 48.35 1.54 -16.96
C ASP A 696 49.67 2.22 -16.56
N PRO A 697 50.69 1.45 -16.14
CA PRO A 697 51.99 1.98 -15.73
C PRO A 697 52.69 2.84 -16.79
N ASP A 698 52.33 2.67 -18.07
CA ASP A 698 52.89 3.43 -19.19
C ASP A 698 52.03 4.64 -19.58
N SER A 699 50.94 4.91 -18.85
CA SER A 699 50.02 6.02 -19.13
C SER A 699 50.71 7.38 -18.95
N PRO A 700 50.46 8.36 -19.85
CA PRO A 700 50.90 9.73 -19.66
C PRO A 700 50.13 10.45 -18.54
N ASP A 701 48.99 9.91 -18.11
CA ASP A 701 48.22 10.42 -16.97
C ASP A 701 48.81 9.85 -15.66
N PRO A 702 49.37 10.71 -14.77
CA PRO A 702 49.95 10.26 -13.52
C PRO A 702 48.98 9.49 -12.62
N LEU A 703 47.67 9.76 -12.73
CA LEU A 703 46.64 9.08 -11.91
C LEU A 703 46.38 7.65 -12.39
N LEU A 704 46.57 7.38 -13.68
CA LEU A 704 46.43 6.03 -14.26
C LEU A 704 47.74 5.23 -14.16
N ALA A 705 48.89 5.90 -14.12
CA ALA A 705 50.20 5.27 -13.94
C ALA A 705 50.50 4.90 -12.47
N ALA A 706 49.82 5.53 -11.52
CA ALA A 706 49.93 5.23 -10.11
C ALA A 706 49.26 3.89 -9.73
N ALA A 707 49.51 3.42 -8.51
CA ALA A 707 48.83 2.26 -7.97
C ALA A 707 47.31 2.51 -7.86
N ALA A 708 46.51 1.50 -8.21
CA ALA A 708 45.05 1.61 -8.21
C ALA A 708 44.50 1.88 -6.80
N PHE A 709 43.52 2.77 -6.69
CA PHE A 709 42.74 2.93 -5.46
C PHE A 709 41.89 1.67 -5.20
N GLU A 710 41.46 1.49 -3.96
CA GLU A 710 40.60 0.39 -3.57
C GLU A 710 39.33 0.90 -2.89
N VAL A 711 38.19 0.25 -3.14
CA VAL A 711 36.93 0.50 -2.43
C VAL A 711 36.84 -0.45 -1.25
N ASP A 712 36.89 0.08 -0.03
CA ASP A 712 36.72 -0.67 1.23
C ASP A 712 35.28 -0.56 1.75
N GLY A 713 34.54 -1.65 1.58
CA GLY A 713 33.17 -1.76 2.05
C GLY A 713 33.01 -2.29 3.48
N GLU A 714 34.10 -2.52 4.25
CA GLU A 714 34.03 -3.27 5.52
C GLU A 714 33.16 -2.60 6.60
N TRP A 715 33.29 -1.30 6.78
CA TRP A 715 32.62 -0.56 7.85
C TRP A 715 31.58 0.44 7.34
N LYS A 716 31.68 0.86 6.08
CA LYS A 716 30.69 1.71 5.43
C LYS A 716 30.45 1.22 3.99
N SER A 717 29.21 0.93 3.62
CA SER A 717 28.86 0.52 2.25
C SER A 717 27.34 0.58 2.01
N GLY A 718 26.91 0.32 0.78
CA GLY A 718 25.51 0.10 0.43
C GLY A 718 25.04 -1.34 0.77
N PRO A 719 23.81 -1.72 0.39
CA PRO A 719 23.29 -3.07 0.63
C PRO A 719 24.05 -4.17 -0.14
N THR A 720 24.69 -3.81 -1.24
CA THR A 720 25.42 -4.70 -2.16
C THR A 720 26.65 -5.36 -1.53
N ARG A 721 27.21 -4.77 -0.46
CA ARG A 721 28.26 -5.37 0.37
C ARG A 721 27.90 -6.77 0.88
N PHE A 722 26.62 -7.06 1.08
CA PHE A 722 26.15 -8.33 1.61
C PHE A 722 25.85 -9.37 0.51
N ILE A 723 26.10 -9.06 -0.76
CA ILE A 723 25.89 -10.02 -1.85
C ILE A 723 26.97 -11.12 -1.75
N ASN A 724 26.55 -12.37 -1.69
CA ASN A 724 27.46 -13.50 -1.49
C ASN A 724 28.14 -13.96 -2.79
N HIS A 725 29.25 -14.67 -2.60
CA HIS A 725 29.95 -15.36 -3.68
C HIS A 725 29.13 -16.53 -4.26
N SER A 726 29.18 -16.67 -5.59
CA SER A 726 28.83 -17.91 -6.29
C SER A 726 29.78 -18.20 -7.45
N CYS A 727 30.14 -19.46 -7.65
CA CYS A 727 30.87 -19.91 -8.86
C CYS A 727 29.96 -20.00 -10.10
N GLU A 728 28.64 -19.97 -9.92
CA GLU A 728 27.64 -19.78 -10.99
C GLU A 728 26.81 -18.53 -10.64
N PRO A 729 27.39 -17.32 -10.75
CA PRO A 729 26.74 -16.11 -10.30
C PRO A 729 25.56 -15.73 -11.18
N ASN A 730 24.64 -14.92 -10.65
CA ASN A 730 23.55 -14.32 -11.41
C ASN A 730 23.77 -12.82 -11.70
N MET A 731 24.80 -12.22 -11.12
CA MET A 731 25.23 -10.85 -11.39
C MET A 731 26.74 -10.76 -11.65
N ARG A 732 27.16 -9.61 -12.20
CA ARG A 732 28.57 -9.27 -12.40
C ARG A 732 28.80 -7.77 -12.21
N ILE A 733 30.02 -7.40 -11.80
CA ILE A 733 30.46 -6.02 -11.68
C ILE A 733 30.94 -5.50 -13.04
N PHE A 734 30.61 -4.25 -13.34
CA PHE A 734 31.04 -3.51 -14.52
C PHE A 734 31.62 -2.18 -14.07
N ALA A 735 32.80 -1.84 -14.57
CA ALA A 735 33.39 -0.53 -14.37
C ALA A 735 32.56 0.52 -15.13
N ARG A 736 32.01 1.50 -14.41
CA ARG A 736 31.26 2.60 -14.99
C ARG A 736 31.99 3.92 -14.77
N VAL A 737 32.33 4.58 -15.87
CA VAL A 737 32.96 5.89 -15.90
C VAL A 737 31.87 6.95 -15.98
N GLY A 738 31.85 7.84 -14.99
CA GLY A 738 31.04 9.06 -15.01
C GLY A 738 31.74 10.17 -15.77
N ASP A 739 32.93 10.57 -15.33
CA ASP A 739 33.75 11.58 -15.97
C ASP A 739 35.04 10.96 -16.52
N HIS A 740 35.43 11.33 -17.74
CA HIS A 740 36.68 10.86 -18.35
C HIS A 740 37.92 11.36 -17.60
N ALA A 741 37.81 12.48 -16.88
CA ALA A 741 38.90 13.01 -16.07
C ALA A 741 39.14 12.18 -14.79
N ASP A 742 38.15 11.39 -14.37
CA ASP A 742 38.14 10.65 -13.09
C ASP A 742 38.03 9.12 -13.28
N LYS A 743 38.59 8.58 -14.36
CA LYS A 743 38.52 7.13 -14.65
C LYS A 743 39.18 6.26 -13.59
N HIS A 744 40.18 6.78 -12.89
CA HIS A 744 40.85 6.11 -11.77
C HIS A 744 39.93 5.86 -10.57
N ILE A 745 38.79 6.57 -10.47
CA ILE A 745 37.78 6.42 -9.41
C ILE A 745 36.40 5.98 -9.94
N HIS A 746 36.39 5.15 -10.97
CA HIS A 746 35.16 4.63 -11.58
C HIS A 746 34.25 3.84 -10.62
N ASP A 747 32.96 3.81 -10.92
CA ASP A 747 31.97 3.05 -10.13
C ASP A 747 32.07 1.54 -10.42
N LEU A 748 31.79 0.72 -9.40
CA LEU A 748 31.59 -0.72 -9.50
C LEU A 748 30.10 -1.03 -9.62
N ALA A 749 29.56 -1.06 -10.83
CA ALA A 749 28.13 -1.23 -11.08
C ALA A 749 27.72 -2.70 -11.24
N LEU A 750 26.74 -3.18 -10.46
CA LEU A 750 26.26 -4.55 -10.53
C LEU A 750 25.08 -4.67 -11.51
N PHE A 751 25.21 -5.57 -12.47
CA PHE A 751 24.16 -5.90 -13.43
C PHE A 751 23.84 -7.40 -13.42
N ALA A 752 22.57 -7.73 -13.63
CA ALA A 752 22.14 -9.12 -13.79
C ALA A 752 22.64 -9.69 -15.12
N ILE A 753 23.28 -10.86 -15.10
CA ILE A 753 23.81 -11.53 -16.31
C ILE A 753 22.84 -12.58 -16.89
N ARG A 754 21.78 -12.89 -16.14
CA ARG A 754 20.62 -13.68 -16.55
C ARG A 754 19.37 -13.16 -15.84
N ASP A 755 18.20 -13.64 -16.23
CA ASP A 755 16.97 -13.36 -15.48
C ASP A 755 17.06 -14.02 -14.08
N ILE A 756 16.59 -13.29 -13.07
CA ILE A 756 16.64 -13.67 -11.66
C ILE A 756 15.21 -13.58 -11.12
N PRO A 757 14.56 -14.71 -10.79
CA PRO A 757 13.23 -14.71 -10.18
C PRO A 757 13.23 -14.04 -8.79
N ALA A 758 12.09 -13.46 -8.43
CA ALA A 758 11.84 -12.93 -7.11
C ALA A 758 12.16 -13.96 -6.01
N GLY A 759 12.89 -13.52 -4.99
CA GLY A 759 13.30 -14.33 -3.84
C GLY A 759 14.59 -15.12 -4.03
N GLU A 760 15.14 -15.22 -5.26
CA GLU A 760 16.45 -15.83 -5.48
C GLU A 760 17.57 -14.96 -4.88
N GLU A 761 18.57 -15.61 -4.25
CA GLU A 761 19.73 -14.91 -3.68
C GLU A 761 20.56 -14.30 -4.82
N LEU A 762 20.85 -13.00 -4.70
CA LEU A 762 21.77 -12.30 -5.58
C LEU A 762 23.20 -12.73 -5.23
N THR A 763 23.98 -13.07 -6.25
CA THR A 763 25.37 -13.52 -6.11
C THR A 763 26.25 -13.03 -7.25
N PHE A 764 27.52 -12.75 -6.96
CA PHE A 764 28.55 -12.48 -7.97
C PHE A 764 29.83 -13.26 -7.64
N ASP A 765 30.73 -13.37 -8.59
CA ASP A 765 32.00 -14.04 -8.38
C ASP A 765 33.06 -13.04 -7.86
N TYR A 766 33.44 -13.19 -6.59
CA TYR A 766 34.42 -12.33 -5.91
C TYR A 766 35.80 -12.28 -6.58
N VAL A 767 36.14 -13.28 -7.39
CA VAL A 767 37.46 -13.39 -8.03
C VAL A 767 37.40 -13.25 -9.55
N ASP A 768 36.24 -12.85 -10.08
CA ASP A 768 36.11 -12.58 -11.52
C ASP A 768 37.05 -11.45 -11.95
N GLY A 769 37.99 -11.79 -12.82
CA GLY A 769 38.99 -10.85 -13.35
C GLY A 769 40.39 -10.98 -12.72
N GLN A 770 40.56 -11.69 -11.60
CA GLN A 770 41.89 -11.97 -11.07
C GLN A 770 42.56 -13.08 -11.89
N GLY A 771 43.65 -12.75 -12.58
CA GLY A 771 44.46 -13.72 -13.31
C GLY A 771 45.01 -14.80 -12.37
N SER A 772 44.80 -16.07 -12.75
CA SER A 772 45.37 -17.29 -12.16
C SER A 772 45.16 -17.52 -10.65
N MET A 773 43.96 -17.98 -10.26
CA MET A 773 43.80 -18.81 -9.04
C MET A 773 43.94 -20.32 -9.32
N ASP A 774 43.96 -20.73 -10.60
CA ASP A 774 44.10 -22.13 -10.99
C ASP A 774 45.44 -22.76 -10.54
N THR A 775 46.43 -21.98 -10.10
CA THR A 775 47.74 -22.51 -9.66
C THR A 775 47.82 -22.82 -8.16
N ASP A 776 46.99 -22.18 -7.33
CA ASP A 776 47.14 -22.24 -5.86
C ASP A 776 46.27 -23.32 -5.21
N ALA A 777 45.15 -23.70 -5.84
CA ALA A 777 44.30 -24.80 -5.38
C ALA A 777 44.97 -26.19 -5.55
N ASP A 778 45.97 -26.30 -6.41
CA ASP A 778 46.73 -27.53 -6.70
C ASP A 778 47.99 -27.70 -5.81
N ASP A 779 48.36 -26.69 -5.01
CA ASP A 779 49.49 -26.75 -4.07
C ASP A 779 49.01 -27.17 -2.66
N PRO A 780 49.27 -28.42 -2.21
CA PRO A 780 48.80 -28.92 -0.91
C PRO A 780 49.30 -28.10 0.29
N SER A 781 50.37 -27.33 0.13
CA SER A 781 50.92 -26.49 1.18
C SER A 781 50.12 -25.20 1.41
N LYS A 782 49.38 -24.73 0.40
CA LYS A 782 48.55 -23.51 0.45
C LYS A 782 47.09 -23.78 0.85
N VAL A 783 46.59 -25.01 0.64
CA VAL A 783 45.19 -25.41 0.96
C VAL A 783 44.79 -25.18 2.43
N LYS A 784 45.73 -25.33 3.38
CA LYS A 784 45.47 -25.07 4.81
C LYS A 784 45.07 -23.61 5.07
N ASP A 785 45.47 -22.74 4.16
CA ASP A 785 45.31 -21.31 4.30
C ASP A 785 44.11 -20.73 3.52
N MET A 786 43.46 -21.56 2.69
CA MET A 786 42.37 -21.15 1.80
C MET A 786 41.00 -21.12 2.48
N THR A 787 40.13 -20.21 2.03
CA THR A 787 38.73 -20.13 2.50
C THR A 787 37.84 -21.05 1.68
N LYS A 788 37.20 -22.03 2.32
CA LYS A 788 36.30 -22.98 1.63
C LYS A 788 35.08 -22.27 1.03
N CYS A 789 34.80 -22.53 -0.24
CA CYS A 789 33.62 -22.02 -0.93
C CYS A 789 32.36 -22.79 -0.47
N LYS A 790 31.30 -22.04 -0.20
CA LYS A 790 30.00 -22.55 0.26
C LYS A 790 28.84 -22.23 -0.71
N CYS A 791 29.14 -21.94 -1.97
CA CYS A 791 28.09 -21.55 -2.92
C CYS A 791 27.11 -22.68 -3.29
N GLY A 792 27.47 -23.94 -3.06
CA GLY A 792 26.61 -25.09 -3.31
C GLY A 792 26.35 -25.43 -4.79
N THR A 793 27.01 -24.72 -5.73
CA THR A 793 26.85 -24.94 -7.17
C THR A 793 27.54 -26.22 -7.64
N LYS A 794 27.12 -26.74 -8.80
CA LYS A 794 27.71 -27.97 -9.36
C LYS A 794 29.11 -27.71 -9.93
N SER A 795 29.37 -26.52 -10.45
CA SER A 795 30.70 -26.09 -10.91
C SER A 795 31.50 -25.33 -9.84
N CYS A 796 31.26 -25.61 -8.56
CA CYS A 796 31.97 -24.96 -7.46
C CYS A 796 33.49 -25.25 -7.51
N ARG A 797 34.33 -24.21 -7.42
CA ARG A 797 35.80 -24.30 -7.39
C ARG A 797 36.37 -24.82 -6.06
N GLY A 798 35.53 -25.07 -5.06
CA GLY A 798 35.93 -25.60 -3.75
C GLY A 798 36.48 -24.57 -2.76
N PHE A 799 37.23 -23.57 -3.23
CA PHE A 799 37.81 -22.50 -2.42
C PHE A 799 37.57 -21.12 -3.04
N LEU A 800 37.62 -20.07 -2.22
CA LEU A 800 37.44 -18.68 -2.66
C LEU A 800 38.78 -17.99 -2.97
N TRP A 801 39.79 -18.19 -2.13
CA TRP A 801 41.20 -17.77 -2.26
C TRP A 801 42.03 -18.57 -1.26
#